data_AF-A0A2E7MJZ0-F1
#
_entry.id   AF-A0A2E7MJZ0-F1
#
_cell.length_a   1.000
_cell.length_b   1.000
_cell.length_c   1.000
_cell.angle_alpha   90.00
_cell.angle_beta   90.00
_cell.angle_gamma   90.00
#
_symmetry.space_group_name_H-M   'P 1'
#
loop_
_entity.id
_entity.type
_entity.pdbx_description
1 polymer ?
#
loop_
_entity_poly.entity_id
_entity_poly.type
_entity_poly.pdbx_seq_one_letter_code
_entity_poly.pdbx_strand_id
1 'polypeptide(L)'
;MESLMIYMPVAMAFLGLIYMLAKKSWVMKQDSGDGKMKEISDYIYQGALAFLKAEYRLLAIFVIVVSVALAIVSMIVPSTHLMIVIAFIFGALFSAYAGNMGMKIATKTNVRTTQAARTSLPQALKVSFGGGTVMGLGVAGLAVLGLTAFFILFYNMFMVSGEAFSTENMTIVLETLAGFSLGAESIALFARVGGGIYTKAADVGADLVGKVEAGIPEDDPRNPATIADNVGDNVGDVAGMGADLFGSYVATVLAAMVLGNYVIRDNGAVEAFDGLGPILLPMAIAGVGIIISMLGSMLVKIKSNDAKEKEVMGALNVGNWFSIFLVAILCYFLVDWMLPESMTMKFFGEAEREISSIRVFAATIIGLIVGAVISSVTEYYTGLGKKPILKIVQQSSTGAGTNIIAGLATGMISTFPTVILFAAAIWGSYAFAGFYGVAMAASAMMATTAMQLAIDAFGPIADNAGGIAEMSEQDPIVRERTDILDSVGNTTAATGKGFAIASAALTSLALFAAYVTFTGIDGINIFKAPVLAMLFVGGMVPVVFSALAMNAVGRAAMEMVQEVRRQFKEIPGIMEGTAKPEYDKCVDISTKASLKQMMLPGLLTIGLPLLIAFLPLVFGMDHLIIAEMLGGYMAGVTVSGVLWAIFQNNAGGAWDNAKKSFEAGVEINGEMTYKGSDAHKAAVTGDTVGDPFKDTSGPSMNILIKLTCLIGLVVAPILGGHSEGSDTETKKLSYSVGVNVASGIKAQGVEAIDTKAISKSFNDVFQGNDLEISEQESLQFIQTYFRDLQLKKQSQAAEKSKLLEQEGIAYLAENAKKEGVITTESGLQYEVLTKGSGASPTADDSVTVHYTGTLIDGTVFDSSVERGEPATFGVTQVIAGWTEALQLMSVGDKLRLVIPSDLAYGLRGAGPSIGPNSTLIFEVELLNIN
;
A
#
# COMPACT_ATOMS: atom_id res chain seq x y z
N MET A 1 -6.02 13.76 25.94
CA MET A 1 -4.74 13.70 25.19
C MET A 1 -4.91 12.92 23.90
N GLU A 2 -5.62 11.80 23.90
CA GLU A 2 -5.84 10.95 22.71
C GLU A 2 -6.61 11.65 21.58
N SER A 3 -7.66 12.44 21.88
CA SER A 3 -8.39 13.24 20.89
C SER A 3 -7.56 14.34 20.21
N LEU A 4 -6.39 14.70 20.75
CA LEU A 4 -5.47 15.67 20.15
C LEU A 4 -4.46 15.01 19.20
N MET A 5 -4.42 13.67 19.14
CA MET A 5 -3.42 12.93 18.37
C MET A 5 -3.54 13.15 16.86
N ILE A 6 -4.77 13.34 16.35
CA ILE A 6 -5.01 13.67 14.93
C ILE A 6 -4.25 14.93 14.48
N TYR A 7 -3.94 15.86 15.42
CA TYR A 7 -3.19 17.08 15.14
C TYR A 7 -1.67 16.93 15.28
N MET A 8 -1.17 15.80 15.81
CA MET A 8 0.27 15.59 16.01
C MET A 8 1.07 15.67 14.71
N PRO A 9 0.69 15.00 13.60
CA PRO A 9 1.45 15.08 12.35
C PRO A 9 1.51 16.51 11.79
N VAL A 10 0.42 17.28 11.93
CA VAL A 10 0.37 18.70 11.55
C VAL A 10 1.36 19.52 12.37
N ALA A 11 1.39 19.33 13.70
CA ALA A 11 2.34 20.03 14.56
C ALA A 11 3.80 19.73 14.18
N MET A 12 4.13 18.46 13.91
CA MET A 12 5.48 18.07 13.47
C MET A 12 5.84 18.63 12.09
N ALA A 13 4.89 18.64 11.16
CA ALA A 13 5.06 19.27 9.85
C ALA A 13 5.33 20.77 9.99
N PHE A 14 4.59 21.48 10.85
CA PHE A 14 4.84 22.90 11.13
C PHE A 14 6.24 23.14 11.71
N LEU A 15 6.67 22.33 12.68
CA LEU A 15 8.02 22.43 13.25
C LEU A 15 9.10 22.22 12.18
N GLY A 16 8.93 21.21 11.34
CA GLY A 16 9.82 20.94 10.21
C GLY A 16 9.87 22.10 9.21
N LEU A 17 8.72 22.67 8.86
CA LEU A 17 8.62 23.82 7.96
C LEU A 17 9.21 25.10 8.56
N ILE A 18 9.06 25.33 9.87
CA ILE A 18 9.71 26.44 10.58
C ILE A 18 11.24 26.29 10.51
N TYR A 19 11.76 25.10 10.78
CA TYR A 19 13.19 24.84 10.64
C TYR A 19 13.67 25.00 9.20
N MET A 20 12.88 24.53 8.22
CA MET A 20 13.14 24.75 6.79
C MET A 20 13.26 26.25 6.47
N LEU A 21 12.37 27.10 6.98
CA LEU A 21 12.44 28.56 6.79
C LEU A 21 13.67 29.18 7.47
N ALA A 22 14.05 28.69 8.66
CA ALA A 22 15.27 29.12 9.35
C ALA A 22 16.52 28.73 8.54
N LYS A 23 16.57 27.49 8.03
CA LYS A 23 17.67 26.99 7.20
C LYS A 23 17.75 27.74 5.87
N LYS A 24 16.62 27.99 5.21
CA LYS A 24 16.51 28.84 4.01
C LYS A 24 17.10 30.23 4.29
N SER A 25 16.69 30.85 5.39
CA SER A 25 17.20 32.17 5.79
C SER A 25 18.71 32.16 6.03
N TRP A 26 19.24 31.07 6.60
CA TRP A 26 20.68 30.90 6.79
C TRP A 26 21.43 30.75 5.45
N VAL A 27 20.92 29.95 4.51
CA VAL A 27 21.49 29.79 3.16
C VAL A 27 21.48 31.13 2.42
N MET A 28 20.36 31.85 2.43
CA MET A 28 20.24 33.13 1.73
C MET A 28 21.17 34.22 2.27
N LYS A 29 21.59 34.12 3.53
CA LYS A 29 22.59 35.00 4.17
C LYS A 29 24.04 34.67 3.77
N GLN A 30 24.31 33.49 3.20
CA GLN A 30 25.64 33.18 2.67
C GLN A 30 25.93 34.06 1.46
N ASP A 31 27.20 34.40 1.29
CA ASP A 31 27.68 35.24 0.21
C ASP A 31 27.39 34.59 -1.15
N SER A 32 26.74 35.35 -2.03
CA SER A 32 26.41 34.91 -3.39
C SER A 32 27.54 35.18 -4.40
N GLY A 33 28.67 35.73 -3.97
CA GLY A 33 29.72 36.20 -4.86
C GLY A 33 29.30 37.46 -5.65
N ASP A 34 30.18 37.87 -6.57
CA ASP A 34 30.05 39.06 -7.39
C ASP A 34 30.37 38.80 -8.88
N GLY A 35 30.24 39.84 -9.71
CA GLY A 35 30.62 39.81 -11.13
C GLY A 35 29.91 38.72 -11.95
N LYS A 36 30.70 38.01 -12.77
CA LYS A 36 30.22 36.97 -13.70
C LYS A 36 29.42 35.86 -13.00
N MET A 37 29.85 35.40 -11.83
CA MET A 37 29.17 34.33 -11.08
C MET A 37 27.70 34.66 -10.82
N LYS A 38 27.43 35.89 -10.38
CA LYS A 38 26.07 36.34 -10.10
C LYS A 38 25.24 36.50 -11.37
N GLU A 39 25.82 37.01 -12.44
CA GLU A 39 25.16 37.13 -13.75
C GLU A 39 24.71 35.77 -14.28
N ILE A 40 25.59 34.76 -14.26
CA ILE A 40 25.29 33.39 -14.70
C ILE A 40 24.19 32.77 -13.83
N SER A 41 24.30 32.89 -12.50
CA SER A 41 23.27 32.41 -11.58
C SER A 41 21.90 33.05 -11.84
N ASP A 42 21.86 34.34 -12.16
CA ASP A 42 20.62 35.01 -12.50
C ASP A 42 20.05 34.53 -13.85
N TYR A 43 20.87 34.23 -14.86
CA TYR A 43 20.39 33.60 -16.10
C TYR A 43 19.77 32.23 -15.85
N ILE A 44 20.44 31.38 -15.06
CA ILE A 44 19.92 30.05 -14.67
C ILE A 44 18.59 30.21 -13.94
N TYR A 45 18.50 31.13 -12.97
CA TYR A 45 17.28 31.39 -12.22
C TYR A 45 16.12 31.84 -13.12
N GLN A 46 16.36 32.77 -14.04
CA GLN A 46 15.32 33.27 -14.94
C GLN A 46 14.88 32.21 -15.95
N GLY A 47 15.82 31.42 -16.49
CA GLY A 47 15.51 30.31 -17.39
C GLY A 47 14.64 29.26 -16.72
N ALA A 48 15.01 28.84 -15.50
CA ALA A 48 14.24 27.85 -14.74
C ALA A 48 12.83 28.36 -14.40
N LEU A 49 12.69 29.64 -14.02
CA LEU A 49 11.40 30.25 -13.72
C LEU A 49 10.53 30.41 -14.97
N ALA A 50 11.13 30.72 -16.13
CA ALA A 50 10.45 30.81 -17.40
C ALA A 50 9.89 29.45 -17.84
N PHE A 51 10.70 28.39 -17.73
CA PHE A 51 10.28 27.02 -18.01
C PHE A 51 9.12 26.59 -17.12
N LEU A 52 9.24 26.68 -15.79
CA LEU A 52 8.17 26.27 -14.87
C LEU A 52 6.88 27.06 -15.10
N LYS A 53 6.96 28.35 -15.44
CA LYS A 53 5.79 29.16 -15.77
C LYS A 53 5.09 28.67 -17.04
N ALA A 54 5.85 28.26 -18.04
CA ALA A 54 5.32 27.71 -19.29
C ALA A 54 4.69 26.32 -19.05
N GLU A 55 5.37 25.46 -18.29
CA GLU A 55 4.89 24.14 -17.87
C GLU A 55 3.59 24.25 -17.08
N TYR A 56 3.56 25.04 -16.01
CA TYR A 56 2.38 25.16 -15.15
C TYR A 56 1.18 25.78 -15.86
N ARG A 57 1.39 26.63 -16.88
CA ARG A 57 0.28 27.12 -17.71
C ARG A 57 -0.38 25.99 -18.49
N LEU A 58 0.41 25.07 -19.05
CA LEU A 58 -0.12 23.90 -19.74
C LEU A 58 -0.80 22.95 -18.74
N LEU A 59 -0.17 22.69 -17.59
CA LEU A 59 -0.73 21.81 -16.56
C LEU A 59 -2.01 22.36 -15.94
N ALA A 60 -2.19 23.69 -15.88
CA ALA A 60 -3.45 24.28 -15.43
C ALA A 60 -4.63 23.85 -16.31
N ILE A 61 -4.44 23.75 -17.63
CA ILE A 61 -5.48 23.26 -18.55
C ILE A 61 -5.80 21.80 -18.24
N PHE A 62 -4.76 20.98 -18.05
CA PHE A 62 -4.91 19.57 -17.68
C PHE A 62 -5.66 19.40 -16.35
N VAL A 63 -5.30 20.16 -15.32
CA VAL A 63 -5.97 20.16 -14.01
C VAL A 63 -7.45 20.47 -14.18
N ILE A 64 -7.82 21.49 -14.97
CA ILE A 64 -9.22 21.83 -15.24
C ILE A 64 -9.96 20.65 -15.89
N VAL A 65 -9.36 20.02 -16.91
CA VAL A 65 -9.98 18.88 -17.60
C VAL A 65 -10.24 17.71 -16.65
N VAL A 66 -9.25 17.35 -15.84
CA VAL A 66 -9.40 16.25 -14.86
C VAL A 66 -10.37 16.63 -13.74
N SER A 67 -10.37 17.89 -13.28
CA SER A 67 -11.36 18.37 -12.31
C SER A 67 -12.80 18.23 -12.82
N VAL A 68 -13.04 18.52 -14.10
CA VAL A 68 -14.36 18.30 -14.73
C VAL A 68 -14.68 16.81 -14.79
N ALA A 69 -13.73 15.97 -15.18
CA ALA A 69 -13.92 14.52 -15.20
C ALA A 69 -14.27 13.97 -13.80
N LEU A 70 -13.54 14.37 -12.76
CA LEU A 70 -13.81 13.99 -11.37
C LEU A 70 -15.16 14.51 -10.87
N ALA A 71 -15.55 15.73 -11.27
CA ALA A 71 -16.87 16.27 -10.95
C ALA A 71 -17.98 15.41 -11.56
N ILE A 72 -17.83 14.97 -12.82
CA ILE A 72 -18.78 14.06 -13.46
C ILE A 72 -18.82 12.72 -12.71
N VAL A 73 -17.67 12.15 -12.36
CA VAL A 73 -17.60 10.90 -11.57
C VAL A 73 -18.32 11.05 -10.23
N SER A 74 -18.14 12.18 -9.53
CA SER A 74 -18.82 12.44 -8.26
C SER A 74 -20.35 12.58 -8.35
N MET A 75 -20.89 12.80 -9.56
CA MET A 75 -22.33 12.82 -9.79
C MET A 75 -22.91 11.43 -10.09
N ILE A 76 -22.06 10.51 -10.54
CA ILE A 76 -22.47 9.15 -10.95
C ILE A 76 -22.27 8.16 -9.79
N VAL A 77 -21.24 8.36 -8.96
CA VAL A 77 -20.87 7.45 -7.88
C VAL A 77 -21.31 8.01 -6.51
N PRO A 78 -22.23 7.34 -5.79
CA PRO A 78 -22.71 7.82 -4.49
C PRO A 78 -21.65 7.95 -3.40
N SER A 79 -20.60 7.12 -3.42
CA SER A 79 -19.52 7.16 -2.43
C SER A 79 -18.51 8.30 -2.68
N THR A 80 -18.45 8.81 -3.91
CA THR A 80 -17.47 9.83 -4.31
C THR A 80 -18.06 11.23 -4.16
N HIS A 81 -17.69 11.92 -3.08
CA HIS A 81 -18.16 13.28 -2.84
C HIS A 81 -17.43 14.32 -3.72
N LEU A 82 -18.11 15.42 -4.09
CA LEU A 82 -17.57 16.51 -4.92
C LEU A 82 -16.28 17.14 -4.36
N MET A 83 -16.03 17.00 -3.05
CA MET A 83 -14.79 17.44 -2.41
C MET A 83 -13.53 16.77 -2.97
N ILE A 84 -13.65 15.63 -3.66
CA ILE A 84 -12.52 14.99 -4.35
C ILE A 84 -11.88 15.92 -5.38
N VAL A 85 -12.68 16.79 -6.02
CA VAL A 85 -12.21 17.79 -6.98
C VAL A 85 -11.37 18.85 -6.29
N ILE A 86 -11.81 19.32 -5.13
CA ILE A 86 -11.07 20.31 -4.33
C ILE A 86 -9.77 19.67 -3.82
N ALA A 87 -9.84 18.46 -3.29
CA ALA A 87 -8.66 17.70 -2.86
C ALA A 87 -7.65 17.58 -4.01
N PHE A 88 -8.11 17.20 -5.21
CA PHE A 88 -7.29 17.10 -6.41
C PHE A 88 -6.59 18.40 -6.80
N ILE A 89 -7.34 19.52 -6.84
CA ILE A 89 -6.76 20.82 -7.18
C ILE A 89 -5.68 21.20 -6.18
N PHE A 90 -5.94 21.04 -4.87
CA PHE A 90 -4.94 21.37 -3.85
C PHE A 90 -3.75 20.40 -3.86
N GLY A 91 -3.94 19.13 -4.16
CA GLY A 91 -2.86 18.17 -4.37
C GLY A 91 -1.94 18.59 -5.51
N ALA A 92 -2.53 19.00 -6.64
CA ALA A 92 -1.79 19.55 -7.77
C ALA A 92 -1.03 20.84 -7.41
N LEU A 93 -1.69 21.77 -6.71
CA LEU A 93 -1.07 23.02 -6.27
C LEU A 93 0.09 22.80 -5.29
N PHE A 94 -0.06 21.88 -4.34
CA PHE A 94 0.98 21.57 -3.36
C PHE A 94 2.18 20.88 -4.02
N SER A 95 1.95 19.95 -4.95
CA SER A 95 3.00 19.30 -5.73
C SER A 95 3.77 20.31 -6.59
N ALA A 96 3.06 21.18 -7.33
CA ALA A 96 3.68 22.27 -8.08
C ALA A 96 4.45 23.25 -7.17
N TYR A 97 3.91 23.57 -6.00
CA TYR A 97 4.58 24.44 -5.04
C TYR A 97 5.85 23.79 -4.46
N ALA A 98 5.81 22.49 -4.15
CA ALA A 98 6.95 21.74 -3.65
C ALA A 98 8.12 21.73 -4.65
N GLY A 99 7.85 21.42 -5.93
CA GLY A 99 8.85 21.49 -7.00
C GLY A 99 9.40 22.90 -7.22
N ASN A 100 8.53 23.90 -7.32
CA ASN A 100 8.93 25.31 -7.51
C ASN A 100 9.77 25.85 -6.33
N MET A 101 9.40 25.48 -5.10
CA MET A 101 10.16 25.86 -3.91
C MET A 101 11.56 25.22 -3.93
N GLY A 102 11.67 23.93 -4.28
CA GLY A 102 12.94 23.24 -4.48
C GLY A 102 13.83 23.94 -5.51
N MET A 103 13.29 24.18 -6.71
CA MET A 103 13.99 24.89 -7.78
C MET A 103 14.52 26.26 -7.33
N LYS A 104 13.68 27.07 -6.66
CA LYS A 104 14.06 28.41 -6.19
C LYS A 104 15.16 28.38 -5.15
N ILE A 105 15.20 27.38 -4.27
CA ILE A 105 16.31 27.30 -3.31
C ILE A 105 17.57 26.76 -3.98
N ALA A 106 17.49 25.78 -4.87
CA ALA A 106 18.65 25.22 -5.58
C ALA A 106 19.37 26.29 -6.42
N THR A 107 18.62 27.00 -7.27
CA THR A 107 19.11 28.11 -8.10
C THR A 107 19.66 29.32 -7.33
N LYS A 108 19.34 29.47 -6.04
CA LYS A 108 19.96 30.49 -5.17
C LYS A 108 21.10 29.93 -4.34
N THR A 109 21.18 28.62 -4.17
CA THR A 109 22.22 27.94 -3.40
C THR A 109 23.45 27.65 -4.26
N ASN A 110 23.28 27.30 -5.53
CA ASN A 110 24.38 26.97 -6.46
C ASN A 110 25.54 27.99 -6.45
N VAL A 111 25.26 29.27 -6.66
CA VAL A 111 26.29 30.33 -6.68
C VAL A 111 26.95 30.54 -5.32
N ARG A 112 26.21 30.31 -4.23
CA ARG A 112 26.72 30.39 -2.86
C ARG A 112 27.64 29.21 -2.55
N THR A 113 27.34 28.05 -3.13
CA THR A 113 28.21 26.86 -3.07
C THR A 113 29.51 27.14 -3.83
N THR A 114 29.45 27.72 -5.04
CA THR A 114 30.65 28.11 -5.80
C THR A 114 31.49 29.12 -5.01
N GLN A 115 30.86 30.14 -4.42
CA GLN A 115 31.56 31.15 -3.61
C GLN A 115 32.22 30.53 -2.37
N ALA A 116 31.55 29.59 -1.71
CA ALA A 116 32.12 28.84 -0.60
C ALA A 116 33.31 27.96 -1.05
N ALA A 117 33.22 27.33 -2.22
CA ALA A 117 34.25 26.46 -2.77
C ALA A 117 35.58 27.19 -3.07
N ARG A 118 35.57 28.52 -3.24
CA ARG A 118 36.81 29.34 -3.31
C ARG A 118 37.68 29.20 -2.06
N THR A 119 37.05 29.04 -0.90
CA THR A 119 37.76 29.03 0.39
C THR A 119 37.81 27.65 1.03
N SER A 120 36.71 26.89 0.98
CA SER A 120 36.61 25.64 1.74
C SER A 120 35.61 24.65 1.16
N LEU A 121 36.06 23.40 1.00
CA LEU A 121 35.22 22.25 0.63
C LEU A 121 34.17 21.91 1.72
N PRO A 122 34.52 21.84 3.03
CA PRO A 122 33.55 21.73 4.11
C PRO A 122 32.44 22.79 4.09
N GLN A 123 32.80 24.04 3.80
CA GLN A 123 31.80 25.10 3.72
C GLN A 123 30.93 24.95 2.47
N ALA A 124 31.50 24.59 1.32
CA ALA A 124 30.76 24.30 0.09
C ALA A 124 29.75 23.16 0.29
N LEU A 125 30.16 22.06 0.93
CA LEU A 125 29.26 20.96 1.32
C LEU A 125 28.14 21.46 2.25
N LYS A 126 28.47 22.26 3.27
CA LYS A 126 27.49 22.76 4.23
C LYS A 126 26.43 23.67 3.58
N VAL A 127 26.82 24.45 2.58
CA VAL A 127 25.92 25.34 1.82
C VAL A 127 25.04 24.53 0.87
N SER A 128 25.64 23.68 0.03
CA SER A 128 24.92 22.84 -0.93
C SER A 128 23.94 21.88 -0.26
N PHE A 129 24.40 21.10 0.72
CA PHE A 129 23.54 20.24 1.56
C PHE A 129 22.51 21.05 2.35
N GLY A 130 22.84 22.29 2.73
CA GLY A 130 21.90 23.21 3.36
C GLY A 130 20.73 23.58 2.44
N GLY A 131 20.98 23.79 1.15
CA GLY A 131 19.94 23.98 0.13
C GLY A 131 19.11 22.71 -0.06
N GLY A 132 19.76 21.55 -0.15
CA GLY A 132 19.08 20.25 -0.22
C GLY A 132 18.17 20.00 0.99
N THR A 133 18.63 20.32 2.20
CA THR A 133 17.83 20.22 3.45
C THR A 133 16.56 21.07 3.40
N VAL A 134 16.62 22.27 2.81
CA VAL A 134 15.44 23.14 2.64
C VAL A 134 14.42 22.48 1.71
N MET A 135 14.88 21.87 0.61
CA MET A 135 14.01 21.12 -0.28
C MET A 135 13.41 19.90 0.40
N GLY A 136 14.22 19.05 1.04
CA GLY A 136 13.75 17.81 1.66
C GLY A 136 12.73 18.03 2.77
N LEU A 137 13.01 18.95 3.70
CA LEU A 137 12.06 19.29 4.77
C LEU A 137 10.82 20.02 4.24
N GLY A 138 10.98 20.84 3.20
CA GLY A 138 9.86 21.53 2.58
C GLY A 138 8.91 20.56 1.87
N VAL A 139 9.44 19.64 1.06
CA VAL A 139 8.64 18.62 0.34
C VAL A 139 7.91 17.70 1.32
N ALA A 140 8.64 17.07 2.26
CA ALA A 140 8.01 16.17 3.23
C ALA A 140 7.06 16.91 4.18
N GLY A 141 7.45 18.11 4.64
CA GLY A 141 6.61 18.95 5.50
C GLY A 141 5.30 19.36 4.84
N LEU A 142 5.35 19.78 3.56
CA LEU A 142 4.14 20.10 2.80
C LEU A 142 3.27 18.86 2.54
N ALA A 143 3.88 17.70 2.28
CA ALA A 143 3.15 16.46 2.06
C ALA A 143 2.36 16.04 3.31
N VAL A 144 3.03 15.98 4.47
CA VAL A 144 2.39 15.64 5.75
C VAL A 144 1.36 16.70 6.16
N LEU A 145 1.68 17.99 6.01
CA LEU A 145 0.75 19.07 6.31
C LEU A 145 -0.50 18.99 5.44
N GLY A 146 -0.34 18.87 4.13
CA GLY A 146 -1.45 18.82 3.18
C GLY A 146 -2.34 17.60 3.41
N LEU A 147 -1.73 16.41 3.45
CA LEU A 147 -2.46 15.16 3.67
C LEU A 147 -3.23 15.18 5.00
N THR A 148 -2.58 15.58 6.09
CA THR A 148 -3.21 15.55 7.42
C THR A 148 -4.26 16.66 7.58
N ALA A 149 -4.03 17.86 7.02
CA ALA A 149 -5.01 18.94 7.08
C ALA A 149 -6.28 18.59 6.30
N PHE A 150 -6.16 18.01 5.10
CA PHE A 150 -7.31 17.53 4.34
C PHE A 150 -8.00 16.34 5.02
N PHE A 151 -7.22 15.41 5.60
CA PHE A 151 -7.79 14.33 6.40
C PHE A 151 -8.63 14.87 7.57
N ILE A 152 -8.11 15.82 8.37
CA ILE A 152 -8.85 16.44 9.48
C ILE A 152 -10.11 17.15 8.96
N LEU A 153 -9.99 17.90 7.85
CA LEU A 153 -11.11 18.63 7.26
C LEU A 153 -12.24 17.68 6.85
N PHE A 154 -11.90 16.61 6.14
CA PHE A 154 -12.87 15.63 5.66
C PHE A 154 -13.42 14.77 6.80
N TYR A 155 -12.57 14.39 7.76
CA TYR A 155 -12.98 13.72 8.98
C TYR A 155 -14.06 14.52 9.71
N ASN A 156 -13.82 15.80 9.99
CA ASN A 156 -14.80 16.67 10.67
C ASN A 156 -16.07 16.93 9.85
N MET A 157 -16.00 16.81 8.53
CA MET A 157 -17.14 17.07 7.64
C MET A 157 -18.06 15.85 7.49
N PHE A 158 -17.48 14.64 7.44
CA PHE A 158 -18.23 13.40 7.18
C PHE A 158 -18.46 12.54 8.43
N MET A 159 -17.63 12.69 9.46
CA MET A 159 -17.79 11.97 10.73
C MET A 159 -18.59 12.84 11.70
N VAL A 160 -19.83 12.45 11.98
CA VAL A 160 -20.74 13.21 12.88
C VAL A 160 -20.28 13.05 14.32
N SER A 161 -20.06 14.18 15.00
CA SER A 161 -19.69 14.20 16.42
C SER A 161 -20.81 13.62 17.28
N GLY A 162 -20.52 12.54 18.02
CA GLY A 162 -21.47 11.88 18.92
C GLY A 162 -22.13 10.61 18.36
N GLU A 163 -21.85 10.24 17.11
CA GLU A 163 -22.21 8.94 16.54
C GLU A 163 -21.05 7.94 16.63
N ALA A 164 -21.38 6.63 16.61
CA ALA A 164 -20.37 5.58 16.60
C ALA A 164 -19.54 5.63 15.31
N PHE A 165 -18.26 5.24 15.39
CA PHE A 165 -17.37 5.22 14.23
C PHE A 165 -17.93 4.36 13.10
N SER A 166 -18.08 4.94 11.91
CA SER A 166 -18.52 4.25 10.69
C SER A 166 -17.35 4.08 9.72
N THR A 167 -17.01 2.83 9.43
CA THR A 167 -15.98 2.46 8.43
C THR A 167 -16.41 2.85 7.02
N GLU A 168 -17.72 2.93 6.74
CA GLU A 168 -18.29 3.39 5.48
C GLU A 168 -18.07 4.91 5.30
N ASN A 169 -18.38 5.72 6.31
CA ASN A 169 -18.12 7.16 6.26
C ASN A 169 -16.61 7.45 6.18
N MET A 170 -15.78 6.67 6.88
CA MET A 170 -14.33 6.76 6.74
C MET A 170 -13.86 6.38 5.33
N THR A 171 -14.54 5.45 4.65
CA THR A 171 -14.23 5.14 3.25
C THR A 171 -14.47 6.36 2.36
N ILE A 172 -15.56 7.11 2.55
CA ILE A 172 -15.81 8.38 1.85
C ILE A 172 -14.72 9.41 2.13
N VAL A 173 -14.25 9.53 3.39
CA VAL A 173 -13.14 10.42 3.77
C VAL A 173 -11.86 10.06 2.98
N LEU A 174 -11.51 8.77 2.94
CA LEU A 174 -10.28 8.30 2.31
C LEU A 174 -10.36 8.31 0.78
N GLU A 175 -11.52 8.01 0.19
CA GLU A 175 -11.79 8.18 -1.24
C GLU A 175 -11.68 9.66 -1.66
N THR A 176 -12.24 10.57 -0.86
CA THR A 176 -12.10 12.02 -1.09
C THR A 176 -10.64 12.45 -1.00
N LEU A 177 -9.89 11.91 -0.04
CA LEU A 177 -8.46 12.17 0.14
C LEU A 177 -7.61 11.59 -1.00
N ALA A 178 -8.05 10.52 -1.67
CA ALA A 178 -7.41 9.99 -2.86
C ALA A 178 -7.34 11.01 -4.00
N GLY A 179 -8.28 11.96 -4.06
CA GLY A 179 -8.20 13.12 -4.96
C GLY A 179 -6.91 13.92 -4.75
N PHE A 180 -6.53 14.21 -3.50
CA PHE A 180 -5.29 14.94 -3.18
C PHE A 180 -4.05 14.19 -3.66
N SER A 181 -4.00 12.87 -3.46
CA SER A 181 -2.91 12.03 -3.95
C SER A 181 -2.86 11.97 -5.48
N LEU A 182 -4.01 11.86 -6.15
CA LEU A 182 -4.10 11.86 -7.62
C LEU A 182 -3.59 13.18 -8.21
N GLY A 183 -3.98 14.32 -7.62
CA GLY A 183 -3.54 15.63 -8.06
C GLY A 183 -2.04 15.82 -7.90
N ALA A 184 -1.49 15.34 -6.78
CA ALA A 184 -0.06 15.40 -6.49
C ALA A 184 0.78 14.66 -7.54
N GLU A 185 0.43 13.41 -7.82
CA GLU A 185 1.14 12.53 -8.76
C GLU A 185 0.93 12.94 -10.23
N SER A 186 -0.23 13.51 -10.56
CA SER A 186 -0.49 14.00 -11.92
C SER A 186 0.47 15.11 -12.32
N ILE A 187 0.74 16.06 -11.42
CA ILE A 187 1.73 17.12 -11.67
C ILE A 187 3.14 16.56 -11.71
N ALA A 188 3.45 15.60 -10.82
CA ALA A 188 4.76 14.97 -10.77
C ALA A 188 5.13 14.29 -12.10
N LEU A 189 4.19 13.61 -12.75
CA LEU A 189 4.44 12.94 -14.04
C LEU A 189 4.95 13.93 -15.09
N PHE A 190 4.23 15.02 -15.29
CA PHE A 190 4.60 15.99 -16.30
C PHE A 190 5.86 16.77 -15.92
N ALA A 191 6.03 17.12 -14.63
CA ALA A 191 7.23 17.80 -14.17
C ALA A 191 8.48 16.93 -14.36
N ARG A 192 8.40 15.61 -14.12
CA ARG A 192 9.53 14.70 -14.28
C ARG A 192 9.84 14.41 -15.75
N VAL A 193 8.82 14.16 -16.56
CA VAL A 193 9.00 13.90 -18.01
C VAL A 193 9.40 15.17 -18.75
N GLY A 194 8.70 16.29 -18.52
CA GLY A 194 8.95 17.58 -19.13
C GLY A 194 10.31 18.13 -18.74
N GLY A 195 10.58 18.21 -17.43
CA GLY A 195 11.88 18.61 -16.91
C GLY A 195 13.01 17.70 -17.39
N GLY A 196 12.81 16.38 -17.38
CA GLY A 196 13.78 15.38 -17.88
C GLY A 196 14.12 15.57 -19.37
N ILE A 197 13.11 15.74 -20.23
CA ILE A 197 13.33 16.02 -21.66
C ILE A 197 14.07 17.35 -21.83
N TYR A 198 13.72 18.36 -21.04
CA TYR A 198 14.38 19.67 -21.10
C TYR A 198 15.88 19.54 -20.76
N THR A 199 16.22 18.95 -19.60
CA THR A 199 17.61 18.84 -19.14
C THR A 199 18.43 18.02 -20.12
N LYS A 200 18.00 16.80 -20.45
CA LYS A 200 18.83 15.90 -21.26
C LYS A 200 18.92 16.31 -22.72
N ALA A 201 17.98 17.10 -23.24
CA ALA A 201 18.13 17.71 -24.55
C ALA A 201 19.24 18.77 -24.57
N ALA A 202 19.35 19.56 -23.49
CA ALA A 202 20.38 20.57 -23.35
C ALA A 202 21.76 19.93 -23.08
N ASP A 203 21.83 19.00 -22.12
CA ASP A 203 23.02 18.24 -21.72
C ASP A 203 23.67 17.54 -22.93
N VAL A 204 22.92 16.64 -23.61
CA VAL A 204 23.43 15.93 -24.80
C VAL A 204 23.85 16.90 -25.91
N GLY A 205 23.13 18.00 -26.10
CA GLY A 205 23.48 19.02 -27.08
C GLY A 205 24.76 19.78 -26.74
N ALA A 206 24.93 20.15 -25.48
CA ALA A 206 26.10 20.84 -24.96
C ALA A 206 27.33 19.94 -25.03
N ASP A 207 27.21 18.70 -24.57
CA ASP A 207 28.32 17.75 -24.46
C ASP A 207 28.79 17.22 -25.79
N LEU A 208 27.88 16.86 -26.69
CA LEU A 208 28.25 16.32 -28.00
C LEU A 208 28.99 17.37 -28.83
N VAL A 209 28.44 18.57 -28.92
CA VAL A 209 29.06 19.61 -29.77
C VAL A 209 30.25 20.26 -29.07
N GLY A 210 30.17 20.49 -27.75
CA GLY A 210 31.24 21.08 -26.97
C GLY A 210 32.43 20.12 -26.79
N LYS A 211 32.23 19.00 -26.10
CA LYS A 211 33.32 18.09 -25.71
C LYS A 211 33.82 17.24 -26.89
N VAL A 212 32.91 16.67 -27.69
CA VAL A 212 33.28 15.68 -28.72
C VAL A 212 33.68 16.34 -30.03
N GLU A 213 32.91 17.33 -30.51
CA GLU A 213 33.17 17.99 -31.81
C GLU A 213 34.16 19.15 -31.69
N ALA A 214 33.94 20.07 -30.76
CA ALA A 214 34.75 21.28 -30.62
C ALA A 214 35.97 21.09 -29.71
N GLY A 215 35.98 20.07 -28.84
CA GLY A 215 37.07 19.80 -27.90
C GLY A 215 37.24 20.87 -26.82
N ILE A 216 36.17 21.61 -26.49
CA ILE A 216 36.18 22.60 -25.40
C ILE A 216 35.80 21.93 -24.06
N PRO A 217 36.18 22.51 -22.91
CA PRO A 217 35.76 22.04 -21.59
C PRO A 217 34.24 21.86 -21.44
N GLU A 218 33.86 21.04 -20.46
CA GLU A 218 32.48 20.97 -19.94
C GLU A 218 32.06 22.33 -19.41
N ASP A 219 30.79 22.72 -19.50
CA ASP A 219 30.30 24.01 -18.98
C ASP A 219 31.02 25.26 -19.52
N ASP A 220 31.74 25.16 -20.64
CA ASP A 220 32.50 26.29 -21.17
C ASP A 220 31.57 27.46 -21.55
N PRO A 221 31.89 28.71 -21.16
CA PRO A 221 31.02 29.86 -21.39
C PRO A 221 30.79 30.15 -22.89
N ARG A 222 31.63 29.63 -23.79
CA ARG A 222 31.46 29.75 -25.25
C ARG A 222 30.31 28.90 -25.77
N ASN A 223 29.93 27.84 -25.07
CA ASN A 223 28.88 26.94 -25.52
C ASN A 223 27.48 27.52 -25.18
N PRO A 224 26.62 27.81 -26.17
CA PRO A 224 25.31 28.40 -25.91
C PRO A 224 24.32 27.48 -25.17
N ALA A 225 24.59 26.16 -25.09
CA ALA A 225 23.70 25.22 -24.43
C ALA A 225 23.93 25.10 -22.91
N THR A 226 25.05 25.60 -22.36
CA THR A 226 25.42 25.40 -20.94
C THR A 226 24.45 26.05 -19.95
N ILE A 227 23.89 27.21 -20.30
CA ILE A 227 22.81 27.81 -19.50
C ILE A 227 21.55 26.95 -19.54
N ALA A 228 21.19 26.39 -20.70
CA ALA A 228 20.02 25.51 -20.80
C ALA A 228 20.24 24.22 -20.02
N ASP A 229 21.46 23.68 -20.02
CA ASP A 229 21.86 22.52 -19.25
C ASP A 229 21.74 22.75 -17.74
N ASN A 230 22.38 23.80 -17.23
CA ASN A 230 22.30 24.18 -15.82
C ASN A 230 20.88 24.57 -15.38
N VAL A 231 20.06 25.16 -16.28
CA VAL A 231 18.62 25.35 -16.03
C VAL A 231 17.92 24.00 -15.89
N GLY A 232 18.30 23.05 -16.74
CA GLY A 232 17.84 21.68 -16.78
C GLY A 232 17.90 20.98 -15.43
N ASP A 233 19.05 21.00 -14.76
CA ASP A 233 19.23 20.33 -13.46
C ASP A 233 18.23 20.84 -12.42
N ASN A 234 17.91 22.13 -12.49
CA ASN A 234 16.97 22.76 -11.57
C ASN A 234 15.50 22.45 -11.90
N VAL A 235 15.14 22.26 -13.17
CA VAL A 235 13.74 21.98 -13.57
C VAL A 235 13.42 20.49 -13.61
N GLY A 236 14.37 19.65 -14.02
CA GLY A 236 14.24 18.20 -14.04
C GLY A 236 14.61 17.58 -12.69
N ASP A 237 15.86 17.74 -12.28
CA ASP A 237 16.45 17.01 -11.15
C ASP A 237 16.18 17.64 -9.79
N VAL A 238 15.68 18.87 -9.75
CA VAL A 238 15.19 19.48 -8.52
C VAL A 238 13.66 19.59 -8.53
N ALA A 239 13.07 20.34 -9.47
CA ALA A 239 11.61 20.56 -9.45
C ALA A 239 10.82 19.27 -9.69
N GLY A 240 11.17 18.52 -10.74
CA GLY A 240 10.52 17.24 -11.06
C GLY A 240 10.69 16.20 -9.95
N MET A 241 11.90 16.07 -9.40
CA MET A 241 12.18 15.17 -8.27
C MET A 241 11.38 15.55 -7.01
N GLY A 242 11.31 16.85 -6.69
CA GLY A 242 10.54 17.35 -5.55
C GLY A 242 9.05 17.03 -5.66
N ALA A 243 8.48 17.18 -6.86
CA ALA A 243 7.09 16.80 -7.13
C ALA A 243 6.87 15.28 -7.06
N ASP A 244 7.80 14.48 -7.59
CA ASP A 244 7.76 13.01 -7.53
C ASP A 244 7.75 12.48 -6.11
N LEU A 245 8.72 12.89 -5.28
CA LEU A 245 8.80 12.41 -3.91
C LEU A 245 7.70 13.00 -3.02
N PHE A 246 7.16 14.18 -3.34
CA PHE A 246 5.92 14.68 -2.74
C PHE A 246 4.75 13.72 -3.00
N GLY A 247 4.49 13.40 -4.27
CA GLY A 247 3.43 12.49 -4.69
C GLY A 247 3.59 11.09 -4.06
N SER A 248 4.82 10.55 -4.12
CA SER A 248 5.19 9.26 -3.55
C SER A 248 4.82 9.17 -2.07
N TYR A 249 5.15 10.23 -1.32
CA TYR A 249 4.92 10.30 0.11
C TYR A 249 3.43 10.28 0.42
N VAL A 250 2.66 11.13 -0.26
CA VAL A 250 1.19 11.23 -0.10
C VAL A 250 0.51 9.91 -0.44
N ALA A 251 0.85 9.30 -1.59
CA ALA A 251 0.25 8.05 -2.05
C ALA A 251 0.53 6.88 -1.10
N THR A 252 1.76 6.81 -0.58
CA THR A 252 2.17 5.74 0.33
C THR A 252 1.44 5.80 1.66
N VAL A 253 1.39 7.00 2.27
CA VAL A 253 0.69 7.18 3.55
C VAL A 253 -0.81 6.97 3.37
N LEU A 254 -1.41 7.48 2.28
CA LEU A 254 -2.82 7.24 1.96
C LEU A 254 -3.13 5.75 1.81
N ALA A 255 -2.30 4.97 1.09
CA ALA A 255 -2.52 3.54 0.91
C ALA A 255 -2.52 2.79 2.27
N ALA A 256 -1.60 3.17 3.17
CA ALA A 256 -1.56 2.65 4.53
C ALA A 256 -2.80 3.05 5.35
N MET A 257 -3.29 4.29 5.20
CA MET A 257 -4.53 4.75 5.84
C MET A 257 -5.76 3.95 5.38
N VAL A 258 -5.88 3.68 4.07
CA VAL A 258 -6.97 2.87 3.50
C VAL A 258 -6.98 1.46 4.08
N LEU A 259 -5.82 0.81 4.15
CA LEU A 259 -5.72 -0.51 4.76
C LEU A 259 -5.91 -0.47 6.28
N GLY A 260 -5.53 0.63 6.96
CA GLY A 260 -5.82 0.85 8.37
C GLY A 260 -7.33 0.88 8.66
N ASN A 261 -8.15 1.48 7.78
CA ASN A 261 -9.61 1.44 7.90
C ASN A 261 -10.16 0.01 7.81
N TYR A 262 -9.53 -0.84 7.00
CA TYR A 262 -9.90 -2.25 6.90
C TYR A 262 -9.54 -3.05 8.16
N VAL A 263 -8.38 -2.78 8.77
CA VAL A 263 -8.03 -3.36 10.07
C VAL A 263 -9.08 -3.03 11.13
N ILE A 264 -9.60 -1.80 11.14
CA ILE A 264 -10.66 -1.40 12.07
C ILE A 264 -11.96 -2.14 11.76
N ARG A 265 -12.32 -2.31 10.48
CA ARG A 265 -13.50 -3.08 10.05
C ARG A 265 -13.46 -4.52 10.55
N ASP A 266 -12.31 -5.18 10.46
CA ASP A 266 -12.14 -6.58 10.85
C ASP A 266 -12.12 -6.78 12.39
N ASN A 267 -11.66 -5.79 13.16
CA ASN A 267 -11.53 -5.88 14.61
C ASN A 267 -12.82 -5.56 15.39
N GLY A 268 -13.75 -4.81 14.81
CA GLY A 268 -14.76 -4.11 15.59
C GLY A 268 -14.16 -2.88 16.31
N ALA A 269 -14.95 -2.20 17.15
CA ALA A 269 -14.57 -0.93 17.75
C ALA A 269 -13.25 -1.04 18.55
N VAL A 270 -12.17 -0.48 18.01
CA VAL A 270 -10.88 -0.34 18.69
C VAL A 270 -11.02 0.79 19.72
N GLU A 271 -10.78 0.53 21.01
CA GLU A 271 -11.01 1.54 22.06
C GLU A 271 -9.96 2.67 22.07
N ALA A 272 -8.74 2.43 21.57
CA ALA A 272 -7.66 3.41 21.58
C ALA A 272 -7.79 4.46 20.45
N PHE A 273 -7.56 5.73 20.77
CA PHE A 273 -7.57 6.88 19.84
C PHE A 273 -8.87 7.03 19.04
N ASP A 274 -10.02 6.90 19.71
CA ASP A 274 -11.35 6.96 19.08
C ASP A 274 -11.52 5.93 17.92
N GLY A 275 -10.76 4.82 17.99
CA GLY A 275 -10.75 3.77 16.97
C GLY A 275 -9.88 4.06 15.74
N LEU A 276 -9.16 5.18 15.70
CA LEU A 276 -8.40 5.61 14.51
C LEU A 276 -6.93 5.16 14.49
N GLY A 277 -6.45 4.45 15.51
CA GLY A 277 -5.03 4.08 15.66
C GLY A 277 -4.38 3.57 14.35
N PRO A 278 -4.91 2.52 13.70
CA PRO A 278 -4.38 2.00 12.44
C PRO A 278 -4.37 3.00 11.26
N ILE A 279 -5.30 3.95 11.23
CA ILE A 279 -5.35 4.99 10.18
C ILE A 279 -4.31 6.09 10.47
N LEU A 280 -4.18 6.49 11.74
CA LEU A 280 -3.31 7.61 12.13
C LEU A 280 -1.82 7.22 12.20
N LEU A 281 -1.51 5.95 12.48
CA LEU A 281 -0.13 5.46 12.65
C LEU A 281 0.81 5.83 11.49
N PRO A 282 0.50 5.57 10.21
CA PRO A 282 1.39 5.94 9.10
C PRO A 282 1.62 7.46 9.01
N MET A 283 0.61 8.29 9.31
CA MET A 283 0.76 9.76 9.37
C MET A 283 1.62 10.21 10.56
N ALA A 284 1.50 9.54 11.71
CA ALA A 284 2.32 9.80 12.89
C ALA A 284 3.80 9.48 12.64
N ILE A 285 4.08 8.31 12.04
CA ILE A 285 5.43 7.90 11.62
C ILE A 285 6.00 8.93 10.64
N ALA A 286 5.21 9.37 9.68
CA ALA A 286 5.59 10.40 8.73
C ALA A 286 5.96 11.74 9.40
N GLY A 287 5.10 12.25 10.29
CA GLY A 287 5.33 13.49 11.03
C GLY A 287 6.61 13.43 11.88
N VAL A 288 6.81 12.35 12.62
CA VAL A 288 8.01 12.13 13.44
C VAL A 288 9.26 11.98 12.57
N GLY A 289 9.14 11.34 11.40
CA GLY A 289 10.21 11.20 10.42
C GLY A 289 10.79 12.52 9.92
N ILE A 290 9.97 13.58 9.82
CA ILE A 290 10.43 14.94 9.48
C ILE A 290 11.40 15.48 10.56
N ILE A 291 11.05 15.31 11.84
CA ILE A 291 11.86 15.78 12.96
C ILE A 291 13.16 14.99 13.03
N ILE A 292 13.11 13.68 12.85
CA ILE A 292 14.31 12.85 12.82
C ILE A 292 15.22 13.25 11.66
N SER A 293 14.66 13.46 10.47
CA SER A 293 15.43 13.89 9.30
C SER A 293 16.10 15.25 9.53
N MET A 294 15.42 16.17 10.22
CA MET A 294 16.01 17.43 10.68
C MET A 294 17.22 17.18 11.59
N LEU A 295 17.12 16.29 12.57
CA LEU A 295 18.23 15.94 13.46
C LEU A 295 19.38 15.26 12.71
N GLY A 296 19.08 14.32 11.81
CA GLY A 296 20.07 13.65 10.98
C GLY A 296 20.84 14.61 10.07
N SER A 297 20.16 15.61 9.50
CA SER A 297 20.79 16.65 8.68
C SER A 297 21.84 17.47 9.45
N MET A 298 21.71 17.60 10.77
CA MET A 298 22.68 18.32 11.60
C MET A 298 24.01 17.57 11.80
N LEU A 299 24.04 16.26 11.50
CA LEU A 299 25.22 15.42 11.67
C LEU A 299 26.13 15.40 10.44
N VAL A 300 25.65 15.84 9.27
CA VAL A 300 26.40 15.88 8.02
C VAL A 300 27.47 16.97 8.07
N LYS A 301 28.74 16.56 8.18
CA LYS A 301 29.90 17.46 8.18
C LYS A 301 31.19 16.73 7.80
N ILE A 302 32.08 17.45 7.13
CA ILE A 302 33.48 17.07 6.90
C ILE A 302 34.40 18.08 7.60
N LYS A 303 35.65 17.68 7.90
CA LYS A 303 36.59 18.50 8.69
C LYS A 303 37.75 19.08 7.88
N SER A 304 38.11 18.48 6.74
CA SER A 304 39.29 18.84 5.96
C SER A 304 38.94 19.36 4.57
N ASN A 305 39.78 20.25 4.04
CA ASN A 305 39.74 20.67 2.63
C ASN A 305 40.33 19.61 1.69
N ASP A 306 41.14 18.69 2.21
CA ASP A 306 41.74 17.60 1.43
C ASP A 306 40.82 16.38 1.31
N ALA A 307 39.58 16.52 1.79
CA ALA A 307 38.61 15.45 1.81
C ALA A 307 38.28 14.98 0.38
N LYS A 308 38.17 13.67 0.20
CA LYS A 308 37.81 13.05 -1.08
C LYS A 308 36.38 12.52 -1.07
N GLU A 309 35.92 12.04 -2.22
CA GLU A 309 34.55 11.59 -2.51
C GLU A 309 34.04 10.61 -1.45
N LYS A 310 34.90 9.67 -1.02
CA LYS A 310 34.59 8.68 0.03
C LYS A 310 34.26 9.32 1.39
N GLU A 311 34.94 10.39 1.77
CA GLU A 311 34.70 11.07 3.04
C GLU A 311 33.44 11.92 3.00
N VAL A 312 33.16 12.57 1.85
CA VAL A 312 31.93 13.33 1.61
C VAL A 312 30.72 12.38 1.63
N MET A 313 30.77 11.26 0.90
CA MET A 313 29.72 10.24 0.91
C MET A 313 29.54 9.63 2.31
N GLY A 314 30.64 9.38 3.03
CA GLY A 314 30.62 8.92 4.41
C GLY A 314 29.87 9.88 5.35
N ALA A 315 30.06 11.19 5.20
CA ALA A 315 29.37 12.19 5.99
C ALA A 315 27.84 12.21 5.74
N LEU A 316 27.42 12.06 4.48
CA LEU A 316 26.00 11.95 4.10
C LEU A 316 25.38 10.67 4.67
N ASN A 317 26.09 9.54 4.55
CA ASN A 317 25.67 8.25 5.06
C ASN A 317 25.49 8.24 6.59
N VAL A 318 26.36 8.93 7.35
CA VAL A 318 26.19 9.04 8.82
C VAL A 318 24.85 9.66 9.18
N GLY A 319 24.46 10.74 8.50
CA GLY A 319 23.17 11.38 8.75
C GLY A 319 21.99 10.50 8.33
N ASN A 320 22.12 9.74 7.24
CA ASN A 320 21.09 8.81 6.78
C ASN A 320 20.88 7.64 7.76
N TRP A 321 21.96 6.94 8.12
CA TRP A 321 21.90 5.81 9.06
C TRP A 321 21.38 6.22 10.45
N PHE A 322 21.78 7.41 10.92
CA PHE A 322 21.22 7.98 12.15
C PHE A 322 19.70 8.15 12.04
N SER A 323 19.22 8.68 10.91
CA SER A 323 17.79 8.89 10.69
C SER A 323 17.03 7.57 10.66
N ILE A 324 17.52 6.58 9.91
CA ILE A 324 16.92 5.23 9.84
C ILE A 324 16.83 4.57 11.22
N PHE A 325 17.93 4.61 11.98
CA PHE A 325 17.97 4.04 13.33
C PHE A 325 16.99 4.69 14.29
N LEU A 326 16.92 6.03 14.29
CA LEU A 326 16.02 6.75 15.18
C LEU A 326 14.55 6.59 14.77
N VAL A 327 14.25 6.49 13.46
CA VAL A 327 12.90 6.15 12.98
C VAL A 327 12.51 4.76 13.47
N ALA A 328 13.40 3.77 13.41
CA ALA A 328 13.12 2.42 13.92
C ALA A 328 12.73 2.45 15.40
N ILE A 329 13.47 3.18 16.23
CA ILE A 329 13.15 3.34 17.66
C ILE A 329 11.78 3.99 17.85
N LEU A 330 11.49 5.08 17.14
CA LEU A 330 10.21 5.78 17.31
C LEU A 330 9.03 5.00 16.71
N CYS A 331 9.25 4.17 15.69
CA CYS A 331 8.22 3.25 15.19
C CYS A 331 7.80 2.25 16.28
N TYR A 332 8.73 1.74 17.09
CA TYR A 332 8.39 0.86 18.21
C TYR A 332 7.44 1.55 19.18
N PHE A 333 7.82 2.76 19.65
CA PHE A 333 6.99 3.51 20.60
C PHE A 333 5.65 3.96 20.01
N LEU A 334 5.59 4.35 18.73
CA LEU A 334 4.33 4.71 18.09
C LEU A 334 3.41 3.50 17.91
N VAL A 335 3.96 2.34 17.53
CA VAL A 335 3.18 1.11 17.40
C VAL A 335 2.64 0.65 18.74
N ASP A 336 3.50 0.59 19.76
CA ASP A 336 3.13 0.21 21.13
C ASP A 336 2.08 1.16 21.71
N TRP A 337 2.20 2.46 21.42
CA TRP A 337 1.27 3.45 21.92
C TRP A 337 -0.05 3.48 21.16
N MET A 338 -0.05 3.34 19.83
CA MET A 338 -1.22 3.60 18.97
C MET A 338 -2.05 2.36 18.61
N LEU A 339 -1.48 1.17 18.71
CA LEU A 339 -2.17 -0.07 18.38
C LEU A 339 -2.41 -0.90 19.65
N PRO A 340 -3.56 -1.59 19.75
CA PRO A 340 -3.79 -2.52 20.85
C PRO A 340 -2.79 -3.68 20.80
N GLU A 341 -2.57 -4.35 21.94
CA GLU A 341 -1.61 -5.46 22.04
C GLU A 341 -1.87 -6.55 20.98
N SER A 342 -3.14 -6.77 20.66
CA SER A 342 -3.62 -7.76 19.70
C SER A 342 -4.75 -7.21 18.82
N MET A 343 -4.76 -7.62 17.56
CA MET A 343 -5.75 -7.25 16.54
C MET A 343 -6.11 -8.48 15.70
N THR A 344 -7.39 -8.73 15.51
CA THR A 344 -7.92 -9.65 14.51
C THR A 344 -7.80 -9.02 13.13
N MET A 345 -7.13 -9.71 12.20
CA MET A 345 -6.98 -9.28 10.82
C MET A 345 -7.40 -10.40 9.89
N LYS A 346 -8.23 -10.10 8.88
CA LYS A 346 -8.57 -11.06 7.85
C LYS A 346 -7.58 -10.95 6.70
N PHE A 347 -6.73 -11.96 6.58
CA PHE A 347 -5.81 -12.06 5.45
C PHE A 347 -6.60 -12.43 4.20
N PHE A 348 -6.15 -11.95 3.05
CA PHE A 348 -6.92 -12.07 1.83
C PHE A 348 -7.05 -13.55 1.41
N GLY A 349 -8.28 -14.06 1.28
CA GLY A 349 -8.54 -15.47 0.98
C GLY A 349 -8.20 -16.44 2.12
N GLU A 350 -7.90 -15.94 3.33
CA GLU A 350 -7.54 -16.74 4.50
C GLU A 350 -8.53 -16.50 5.66
N ALA A 351 -8.47 -17.38 6.67
CA ALA A 351 -9.22 -17.20 7.91
C ALA A 351 -8.69 -16.01 8.72
N GLU A 352 -9.54 -15.46 9.59
CA GLU A 352 -9.16 -14.43 10.56
C GLU A 352 -7.99 -14.92 11.43
N ARG A 353 -7.01 -14.04 11.62
CA ARG A 353 -5.83 -14.31 12.45
C ARG A 353 -5.65 -13.21 13.47
N GLU A 354 -5.24 -13.63 14.65
CA GLU A 354 -4.83 -12.73 15.70
C GLU A 354 -3.38 -12.27 15.49
N ILE A 355 -3.19 -10.96 15.36
CA ILE A 355 -1.94 -10.29 15.02
C ILE A 355 -1.59 -9.30 16.14
N SER A 356 -0.45 -9.48 16.77
CA SER A 356 0.04 -8.53 17.78
C SER A 356 0.62 -7.26 17.17
N SER A 357 0.54 -6.14 17.90
CA SER A 357 1.11 -4.85 17.48
C SER A 357 2.60 -4.96 17.14
N ILE A 358 3.37 -5.78 17.87
CA ILE A 358 4.79 -6.00 17.61
C ILE A 358 5.06 -6.61 16.21
N ARG A 359 4.11 -7.35 15.63
CA ARG A 359 4.25 -7.84 14.25
C ARG A 359 4.11 -6.70 13.24
N VAL A 360 3.23 -5.73 13.50
CA VAL A 360 3.16 -4.50 12.69
C VAL A 360 4.47 -3.72 12.80
N PHE A 361 5.04 -3.61 14.00
CA PHE A 361 6.38 -3.05 14.17
C PHE A 361 7.44 -3.81 13.36
N ALA A 362 7.47 -5.15 13.43
CA ALA A 362 8.40 -5.95 12.63
C ALA A 362 8.25 -5.68 11.11
N ALA A 363 7.03 -5.46 10.63
CA ALA A 363 6.78 -5.06 9.25
C ALA A 363 7.36 -3.65 8.92
N THR A 364 7.24 -2.67 9.83
CA THR A 364 7.89 -1.35 9.65
C THR A 364 9.41 -1.46 9.57
N ILE A 365 10.03 -2.35 10.34
CA ILE A 365 11.48 -2.60 10.30
C ILE A 365 11.91 -3.16 8.95
N ILE A 366 11.13 -4.06 8.34
CA ILE A 366 11.39 -4.54 6.97
C ILE A 366 11.47 -3.36 5.99
N GLY A 367 10.53 -2.42 6.07
CA GLY A 367 10.53 -1.23 5.22
C GLY A 367 11.81 -0.39 5.34
N LEU A 368 12.23 -0.13 6.59
CA LEU A 368 13.47 0.59 6.87
C LEU A 368 14.71 -0.16 6.36
N ILE A 369 14.74 -1.49 6.49
CA ILE A 369 15.82 -2.33 5.94
C ILE A 369 15.84 -2.22 4.41
N VAL A 370 14.68 -2.29 3.75
CA VAL A 370 14.60 -2.12 2.29
C VAL A 370 15.17 -0.78 1.87
N GLY A 371 14.76 0.31 2.52
CA GLY A 371 15.29 1.66 2.26
C GLY A 371 16.81 1.76 2.44
N ALA A 372 17.37 1.08 3.44
CA ALA A 372 18.81 1.06 3.68
C ALA A 372 19.59 0.21 2.65
N VAL A 373 19.07 -0.98 2.35
CA VAL A 373 19.71 -1.94 1.44
C VAL A 373 19.64 -1.45 0.00
N ILE A 374 18.53 -0.84 -0.45
CA ILE A 374 18.43 -0.34 -1.82
C ILE A 374 19.45 0.74 -2.13
N SER A 375 19.69 1.66 -1.19
CA SER A 375 20.73 2.68 -1.33
C SER A 375 22.11 2.05 -1.43
N SER A 376 22.39 1.03 -0.61
CA SER A 376 23.67 0.31 -0.63
C SER A 376 23.89 -0.51 -1.92
N VAL A 377 22.86 -1.18 -2.41
CA VAL A 377 22.90 -1.95 -3.67
C VAL A 377 23.10 -0.99 -4.84
N THR A 378 22.38 0.12 -4.86
CA THR A 378 22.51 1.13 -5.92
C THR A 378 23.92 1.74 -5.93
N GLU A 379 24.46 2.13 -4.76
CA GLU A 379 25.84 2.61 -4.63
C GLU A 379 26.87 1.60 -5.13
N TYR A 380 26.64 0.29 -4.96
CA TYR A 380 27.55 -0.73 -5.50
C TYR A 380 27.57 -0.77 -7.03
N TYR A 381 26.41 -0.58 -7.68
CA TYR A 381 26.28 -0.63 -9.13
C TYR A 381 26.59 0.68 -9.83
N THR A 382 26.51 1.82 -9.14
CA THR A 382 26.74 3.13 -9.73
C THR A 382 27.98 3.84 -9.19
N GLY A 383 28.40 3.61 -7.94
CA GLY A 383 29.45 4.39 -7.29
C GLY A 383 30.86 4.20 -7.89
N LEU A 384 31.68 5.26 -7.79
CA LEU A 384 33.07 5.24 -8.26
C LEU A 384 33.93 4.17 -7.58
N GLY A 385 34.86 3.60 -8.35
CA GLY A 385 35.83 2.61 -7.87
C GLY A 385 35.22 1.24 -7.51
N LYS A 386 33.92 1.02 -7.73
CA LYS A 386 33.28 -0.27 -7.52
C LYS A 386 33.54 -1.20 -8.70
N LYS A 387 33.49 -2.52 -8.45
CA LYS A 387 33.77 -3.56 -9.46
C LYS A 387 32.93 -3.43 -10.75
N PRO A 388 31.62 -3.13 -10.70
CA PRO A 388 30.82 -2.96 -11.92
C PRO A 388 31.32 -1.79 -12.79
N ILE A 389 31.66 -0.66 -12.17
CA ILE A 389 32.12 0.54 -12.87
C ILE A 389 33.49 0.31 -13.48
N LEU A 390 34.43 -0.27 -12.72
CA LEU A 390 35.76 -0.60 -13.23
C LEU A 390 35.70 -1.57 -14.43
N LYS A 391 34.69 -2.46 -14.47
CA LYS A 391 34.45 -3.31 -15.64
C LYS A 391 34.04 -2.50 -16.87
N ILE A 392 33.18 -1.49 -16.72
CA ILE A 392 32.78 -0.60 -17.82
C ILE A 392 33.98 0.22 -18.29
N VAL A 393 34.75 0.80 -17.35
CA VAL A 393 36.01 1.52 -17.64
C VAL A 393 36.97 0.66 -18.45
N GLN A 394 37.20 -0.58 -18.03
CA GLN A 394 38.05 -1.52 -18.76
C GLN A 394 37.52 -1.79 -20.18
N GLN A 395 36.20 -1.92 -20.36
CA GLN A 395 35.59 -2.15 -21.66
C GLN A 395 35.59 -0.89 -22.55
N SER A 396 35.65 0.31 -21.99
CA SER A 396 35.83 1.53 -22.79
C SER A 396 37.13 1.54 -23.58
N SER A 397 38.17 0.83 -23.12
CA SER A 397 39.45 0.71 -23.85
C SER A 397 39.31 0.02 -25.20
N THR A 398 38.24 -0.76 -25.43
CA THR A 398 37.96 -1.44 -26.70
C THR A 398 36.91 -0.73 -27.56
N GLY A 399 36.42 0.44 -27.12
CA GLY A 399 35.54 1.34 -27.88
C GLY A 399 34.12 1.47 -27.31
N ALA A 400 33.30 2.28 -27.99
CA ALA A 400 31.95 2.63 -27.52
C ALA A 400 30.99 1.42 -27.52
N GLY A 401 31.10 0.50 -28.49
CA GLY A 401 30.21 -0.66 -28.58
C GLY A 401 30.30 -1.59 -27.37
N THR A 402 31.52 -1.90 -26.92
CA THR A 402 31.77 -2.72 -25.72
C THR A 402 31.41 -1.98 -24.43
N ASN A 403 31.63 -0.66 -24.37
CA ASN A 403 31.17 0.18 -23.28
C ASN A 403 29.64 0.13 -23.12
N ILE A 404 28.87 0.30 -24.21
CA ILE A 404 27.41 0.24 -24.20
C ILE A 404 26.94 -1.17 -23.77
N ILE A 405 27.53 -2.23 -24.33
CA ILE A 405 27.20 -3.60 -23.91
C ILE A 405 27.43 -3.80 -22.40
N ALA A 406 28.55 -3.30 -21.88
CA ALA A 406 28.90 -3.43 -20.47
C ALA A 406 27.93 -2.69 -19.55
N GLY A 407 27.53 -1.46 -19.88
CA GLY A 407 26.58 -0.70 -19.08
C GLY A 407 25.16 -1.26 -19.13
N LEU A 408 24.68 -1.68 -20.32
CA LEU A 408 23.39 -2.36 -20.46
C LEU A 408 23.33 -3.63 -19.61
N ALA A 409 24.37 -4.48 -19.71
CA ALA A 409 24.46 -5.70 -18.93
C ALA A 409 24.52 -5.42 -17.42
N THR A 410 25.25 -4.37 -17.01
CA THR A 410 25.35 -3.95 -15.60
C THR A 410 23.99 -3.51 -15.06
N GLY A 411 23.27 -2.67 -15.80
CA GLY A 411 21.91 -2.26 -15.41
C GLY A 411 20.96 -3.45 -15.30
N MET A 412 20.96 -4.36 -16.29
CA MET A 412 20.07 -5.53 -16.27
C MET A 412 20.37 -6.44 -15.06
N ILE A 413 21.65 -6.72 -14.79
CA ILE A 413 22.05 -7.53 -13.63
C ILE A 413 21.69 -6.85 -12.31
N SER A 414 21.74 -5.51 -12.25
CA SER A 414 21.40 -4.76 -11.04
C SER A 414 19.94 -4.96 -10.57
N THR A 415 19.05 -5.40 -11.47
CA THR A 415 17.66 -5.73 -11.10
C THR A 415 17.57 -6.97 -10.20
N PHE A 416 18.52 -7.90 -10.32
CA PHE A 416 18.49 -9.19 -9.63
C PHE A 416 18.46 -9.06 -8.09
N PRO A 417 19.45 -8.42 -7.42
CA PRO A 417 19.42 -8.29 -5.96
C PRO A 417 18.25 -7.43 -5.48
N THR A 418 17.86 -6.42 -6.25
CA THR A 418 16.79 -5.49 -5.88
C THR A 418 15.41 -6.14 -5.91
N VAL A 419 15.08 -6.92 -6.95
CA VAL A 419 13.79 -7.60 -7.04
C VAL A 419 13.68 -8.72 -6.00
N ILE A 420 14.77 -9.44 -5.72
CA ILE A 420 14.81 -10.41 -4.62
C ILE A 420 14.55 -9.73 -3.28
N LEU A 421 15.16 -8.56 -3.04
CA LEU A 421 14.91 -7.75 -1.85
C LEU A 421 13.43 -7.38 -1.72
N PHE A 422 12.80 -6.92 -2.80
CA PHE A 422 11.37 -6.57 -2.78
C PHE A 422 10.49 -7.78 -2.54
N ALA A 423 10.75 -8.91 -3.20
CA ALA A 423 9.99 -10.15 -2.98
C ALA A 423 10.09 -10.62 -1.51
N ALA A 424 11.30 -10.60 -0.94
CA ALA A 424 11.53 -10.95 0.46
C ALA A 424 10.84 -9.96 1.41
N ALA A 425 10.86 -8.66 1.10
CA ALA A 425 10.19 -7.63 1.88
C ALA A 425 8.67 -7.78 1.85
N ILE A 426 8.10 -8.03 0.68
CA ILE A 426 6.66 -8.26 0.49
C ILE A 426 6.22 -9.49 1.28
N TRP A 427 6.88 -10.63 1.10
CA TRP A 427 6.54 -11.86 1.84
C TRP A 427 6.74 -11.71 3.35
N GLY A 428 7.85 -11.10 3.78
CA GLY A 428 8.14 -10.89 5.19
C GLY A 428 7.11 -9.97 5.86
N SER A 429 6.83 -8.81 5.25
CA SER A 429 5.86 -7.85 5.80
C SER A 429 4.43 -8.37 5.76
N TYR A 430 4.04 -9.09 4.69
CA TYR A 430 2.76 -9.78 4.61
C TYR A 430 2.63 -10.88 5.67
N ALA A 431 3.67 -11.68 5.89
CA ALA A 431 3.66 -12.71 6.93
C ALA A 431 3.49 -12.11 8.35
N PHE A 432 3.93 -10.88 8.56
CA PHE A 432 3.75 -10.20 9.85
C PHE A 432 2.34 -9.63 10.05
N ALA A 433 1.79 -8.88 9.09
CA ALA A 433 0.51 -8.19 9.26
C ALA A 433 -0.30 -8.02 7.95
N GLY A 434 -0.22 -8.99 7.04
CA GLY A 434 -0.93 -8.98 5.77
C GLY A 434 -0.58 -7.77 4.90
N PHE A 435 -1.52 -7.33 4.06
CA PHE A 435 -1.31 -6.14 3.23
C PHE A 435 -1.16 -4.84 4.04
N TYR A 436 -1.72 -4.77 5.25
CA TYR A 436 -1.45 -3.64 6.15
C TYR A 436 0.04 -3.62 6.55
N GLY A 437 0.64 -4.78 6.83
CA GLY A 437 2.08 -4.90 7.06
C GLY A 437 2.93 -4.41 5.88
N VAL A 438 2.54 -4.78 4.65
CA VAL A 438 3.19 -4.28 3.42
C VAL A 438 3.11 -2.76 3.33
N ALA A 439 1.94 -2.17 3.59
CA ALA A 439 1.76 -0.72 3.54
C ALA A 439 2.51 0.01 4.66
N MET A 440 2.57 -0.58 5.87
CA MET A 440 3.36 -0.05 6.97
C MET A 440 4.86 -0.13 6.70
N ALA A 441 5.35 -1.17 6.01
CA ALA A 441 6.72 -1.23 5.52
C ALA A 441 7.00 -0.09 4.52
N ALA A 442 6.11 0.12 3.54
CA ALA A 442 6.23 1.24 2.60
C ALA A 442 6.23 2.60 3.31
N SER A 443 5.31 2.81 4.26
CA SER A 443 5.19 4.06 5.01
C SER A 443 6.41 4.33 5.89
N ALA A 444 6.93 3.31 6.57
CA ALA A 444 8.12 3.45 7.41
C ALA A 444 9.38 3.74 6.59
N MET A 445 9.52 3.10 5.41
CA MET A 445 10.57 3.44 4.46
C MET A 445 10.53 4.93 4.09
N MET A 446 9.33 5.47 3.82
CA MET A 446 9.14 6.88 3.46
C MET A 446 9.38 7.86 4.63
N ALA A 447 9.44 7.42 5.89
CA ALA A 447 9.63 8.31 7.03
C ALA A 447 10.95 9.12 6.97
N THR A 448 11.99 8.58 6.32
CA THR A 448 13.29 9.26 6.13
C THR A 448 13.37 10.09 4.84
N THR A 449 12.27 10.28 4.12
CA THR A 449 12.26 10.98 2.81
C THR A 449 12.85 12.38 2.88
N ALA A 450 12.63 13.14 3.96
CA ALA A 450 13.21 14.48 4.08
C ALA A 450 14.75 14.45 4.09
N MET A 451 15.35 13.45 4.74
CA MET A 451 16.80 13.26 4.72
C MET A 451 17.27 12.75 3.35
N GLN A 452 16.56 11.77 2.76
CA GLN A 452 16.93 11.23 1.45
C GLN A 452 16.88 12.30 0.36
N LEU A 453 15.85 13.15 0.35
CA LEU A 453 15.74 14.31 -0.54
C LEU A 453 16.85 15.34 -0.28
N ALA A 454 17.26 15.54 0.97
CA ALA A 454 18.33 16.49 1.27
C ALA A 454 19.68 16.05 0.69
N ILE A 455 19.94 14.75 0.73
CA ILE A 455 21.12 14.12 0.12
C ILE A 455 21.00 14.17 -1.41
N ASP A 456 19.83 13.84 -1.97
CA ASP A 456 19.60 13.80 -3.41
C ASP A 456 19.71 15.21 -4.04
N ALA A 457 18.95 16.18 -3.51
CA ALA A 457 18.94 17.55 -4.01
C ALA A 457 20.28 18.31 -3.81
N PHE A 458 21.19 17.77 -2.99
CA PHE A 458 22.55 18.31 -2.89
C PHE A 458 23.31 18.12 -4.22
N GLY A 459 23.07 17.02 -4.95
CA GLY A 459 23.76 16.70 -6.20
C GLY A 459 23.58 17.78 -7.27
N PRO A 460 22.35 18.07 -7.73
CA PRO A 460 22.09 19.12 -8.72
C PRO A 460 22.57 20.52 -8.29
N ILE A 461 22.61 20.79 -6.98
CA ILE A 461 23.16 22.06 -6.45
C ILE A 461 24.68 22.11 -6.59
N ALA A 462 25.36 20.98 -6.38
CA ALA A 462 26.81 20.86 -6.54
C ALA A 462 27.22 20.91 -8.00
N ASP A 463 26.46 20.25 -8.88
CA ASP A 463 26.66 20.24 -10.33
C ASP A 463 26.61 21.67 -10.91
N ASN A 464 25.49 22.37 -10.69
CA ASN A 464 25.36 23.79 -11.05
C ASN A 464 26.44 24.68 -10.42
N ALA A 465 26.94 24.35 -9.22
CA ALA A 465 28.02 25.10 -8.61
C ALA A 465 29.34 24.93 -9.37
N GLY A 466 29.59 23.74 -9.91
CA GLY A 466 30.68 23.45 -10.85
C GLY A 466 30.50 24.20 -12.16
N GLY A 467 29.31 24.15 -12.75
CA GLY A 467 29.03 24.87 -14.01
C GLY A 467 29.22 26.38 -13.88
N ILE A 468 28.76 26.98 -12.78
CA ILE A 468 29.04 28.39 -12.47
C ILE A 468 30.53 28.66 -12.28
N ALA A 469 31.29 27.74 -11.65
CA ALA A 469 32.73 27.91 -11.45
C ALA A 469 33.47 28.00 -12.78
N GLU A 470 33.13 27.12 -13.73
CA GLU A 470 33.74 27.05 -15.05
C GLU A 470 33.33 28.24 -15.94
N MET A 471 32.02 28.51 -16.05
CA MET A 471 31.50 29.64 -16.84
C MET A 471 32.00 31.01 -16.35
N SER A 472 32.32 31.13 -15.06
CA SER A 472 32.87 32.35 -14.48
C SER A 472 34.39 32.37 -14.37
N GLU A 473 35.07 31.39 -14.97
CA GLU A 473 36.54 31.30 -15.05
C GLU A 473 37.21 31.39 -13.67
N GLN A 474 36.66 30.70 -12.67
CA GLN A 474 37.26 30.67 -11.34
C GLN A 474 38.60 29.90 -11.33
N ASP A 475 39.35 30.03 -10.24
CA ASP A 475 40.56 29.26 -10.02
C ASP A 475 40.28 27.74 -10.14
N PRO A 476 41.14 26.94 -10.80
CA PRO A 476 40.96 25.50 -10.98
C PRO A 476 40.64 24.73 -9.69
N ILE A 477 41.13 25.17 -8.53
CA ILE A 477 40.81 24.53 -7.24
C ILE A 477 39.31 24.59 -6.90
N VAL A 478 38.59 25.59 -7.42
CA VAL A 478 37.14 25.73 -7.23
C VAL A 478 36.43 24.62 -7.98
N ARG A 479 36.80 24.39 -9.25
CA ARG A 479 36.25 23.31 -10.07
C ARG A 479 36.60 21.94 -9.49
N GLU A 480 37.84 21.72 -9.05
CA GLU A 480 38.24 20.47 -8.38
C GLU A 480 37.35 20.18 -7.15
N ARG A 481 37.10 21.20 -6.31
CA ARG A 481 36.24 21.04 -5.12
C ARG A 481 34.79 20.77 -5.49
N THR A 482 34.26 21.42 -6.52
CA THR A 482 32.88 21.17 -6.97
C THR A 482 32.75 19.82 -7.65
N ASP A 483 33.75 19.34 -8.39
CA ASP A 483 33.76 18.02 -9.04
C ASP A 483 33.71 16.90 -8.00
N ILE A 484 34.41 17.05 -6.86
CA ILE A 484 34.30 16.11 -5.73
C ILE A 484 32.85 16.05 -5.21
N LEU A 485 32.16 17.20 -5.12
CA LEU A 485 30.79 17.26 -4.65
C LEU A 485 29.80 16.71 -5.70
N ASP A 486 29.97 17.08 -6.97
CA ASP A 486 29.18 16.60 -8.11
C ASP A 486 29.26 15.07 -8.24
N SER A 487 30.47 14.50 -8.19
CA SER A 487 30.64 13.05 -8.27
C SER A 487 29.90 12.28 -7.17
N VAL A 488 29.93 12.81 -5.93
CA VAL A 488 29.12 12.25 -4.84
C VAL A 488 27.63 12.50 -5.11
N GLY A 489 27.29 13.69 -5.62
CA GLY A 489 25.98 14.09 -6.12
C GLY A 489 25.34 13.05 -7.06
N ASN A 490 26.07 12.61 -8.09
CA ASN A 490 25.60 11.63 -9.08
C ASN A 490 25.32 10.27 -8.44
N THR A 491 26.17 9.84 -7.51
CA THR A 491 25.92 8.63 -6.72
C THR A 491 24.67 8.79 -5.85
N THR A 492 24.53 9.93 -5.18
CA THR A 492 23.37 10.19 -4.32
C THR A 492 22.07 10.31 -5.11
N ALA A 493 22.11 10.91 -6.31
CA ALA A 493 20.97 10.98 -7.22
C ALA A 493 20.53 9.59 -7.69
N ALA A 494 21.48 8.72 -8.03
CA ALA A 494 21.17 7.33 -8.34
C ALA A 494 20.50 6.63 -7.15
N THR A 495 21.02 6.80 -5.92
CA THR A 495 20.42 6.19 -4.72
C THR A 495 19.05 6.76 -4.39
N GLY A 496 18.82 8.07 -4.57
CA GLY A 496 17.53 8.73 -4.36
C GLY A 496 16.47 8.26 -5.36
N LYS A 497 16.85 8.12 -6.64
CA LYS A 497 16.01 7.49 -7.67
C LYS A 497 15.72 6.02 -7.34
N GLY A 498 16.72 5.26 -6.87
CA GLY A 498 16.54 3.90 -6.40
C GLY A 498 15.56 3.79 -5.23
N PHE A 499 15.63 4.72 -4.28
CA PHE A 499 14.68 4.86 -3.17
C PHE A 499 13.27 5.17 -3.66
N ALA A 500 13.10 6.10 -4.61
CA ALA A 500 11.81 6.42 -5.21
C ALA A 500 11.19 5.19 -5.91
N ILE A 501 11.99 4.43 -6.67
CA ILE A 501 11.53 3.21 -7.34
C ILE A 501 11.13 2.12 -6.33
N ALA A 502 11.93 1.91 -5.29
CA ALA A 502 11.61 0.97 -4.22
C ALA A 502 10.32 1.36 -3.49
N SER A 503 10.11 2.65 -3.23
CA SER A 503 8.86 3.14 -2.64
C SER A 503 7.66 2.86 -3.56
N ALA A 504 7.77 3.13 -4.87
CA ALA A 504 6.70 2.85 -5.83
C ALA A 504 6.36 1.35 -5.91
N ALA A 505 7.36 0.47 -5.81
CA ALA A 505 7.14 -0.98 -5.81
C ALA A 505 6.31 -1.44 -4.58
N LEU A 506 6.67 -0.99 -3.37
CA LEU A 506 5.93 -1.36 -2.17
C LEU A 506 4.56 -0.67 -2.10
N THR A 507 4.49 0.59 -2.48
CA THR A 507 3.26 1.40 -2.48
C THR A 507 2.24 0.91 -3.48
N SER A 508 2.66 0.51 -4.68
CA SER A 508 1.74 -0.07 -5.68
C SER A 508 1.05 -1.33 -5.17
N LEU A 509 1.75 -2.19 -4.42
CA LEU A 509 1.13 -3.36 -3.81
C LEU A 509 0.11 -3.00 -2.72
N ALA A 510 0.41 -2.00 -1.90
CA ALA A 510 -0.56 -1.46 -0.94
C ALA A 510 -1.79 -0.88 -1.65
N LEU A 511 -1.58 -0.17 -2.77
CA LEU A 511 -2.64 0.36 -3.61
C LEU A 511 -3.44 -0.76 -4.30
N PHE A 512 -2.84 -1.91 -4.64
CA PHE A 512 -3.58 -3.07 -5.15
C PHE A 512 -4.55 -3.63 -4.12
N ALA A 513 -4.08 -3.77 -2.88
CA ALA A 513 -4.95 -4.23 -1.80
C ALA A 513 -6.09 -3.22 -1.53
N ALA A 514 -5.78 -1.92 -1.55
CA ALA A 514 -6.80 -0.86 -1.48
C ALA A 514 -7.79 -0.93 -2.65
N TYR A 515 -7.30 -1.13 -3.88
CA TYR A 515 -8.12 -1.25 -5.09
C TYR A 515 -9.08 -2.44 -5.04
N VAL A 516 -8.57 -3.62 -4.67
CA VAL A 516 -9.39 -4.83 -4.47
C VAL A 516 -10.47 -4.57 -3.42
N THR A 517 -10.13 -3.84 -2.35
CA THR A 517 -11.07 -3.49 -1.28
C THR A 517 -12.16 -2.54 -1.77
N PHE A 518 -11.82 -1.51 -2.56
CA PHE A 518 -12.80 -0.53 -3.06
C PHE A 518 -13.70 -1.10 -4.16
N THR A 519 -13.21 -2.05 -4.95
CA THR A 519 -14.00 -2.73 -5.98
C THR A 519 -14.84 -3.87 -5.42
N GLY A 520 -14.44 -4.47 -4.29
CA GLY A 520 -15.12 -5.61 -3.70
C GLY A 520 -14.88 -6.94 -4.42
N ILE A 521 -13.86 -7.02 -5.28
CA ILE A 521 -13.48 -8.25 -5.98
C ILE A 521 -12.78 -9.23 -5.03
N ASP A 522 -12.93 -10.54 -5.28
CA ASP A 522 -12.24 -11.61 -4.53
C ASP A 522 -10.76 -11.78 -4.90
N GLY A 523 -10.22 -10.88 -5.71
CA GLY A 523 -8.81 -10.80 -6.09
C GLY A 523 -8.63 -10.67 -7.59
N ILE A 524 -7.38 -10.44 -8.02
CA ILE A 524 -7.04 -10.32 -9.44
C ILE A 524 -6.72 -11.72 -9.97
N ASN A 525 -7.70 -12.37 -10.61
CA ASN A 525 -7.54 -13.75 -11.06
C ASN A 525 -6.89 -13.85 -12.44
N ILE A 526 -5.57 -14.10 -12.47
CA ILE A 526 -4.79 -14.24 -13.72
C ILE A 526 -5.15 -15.48 -14.56
N PHE A 527 -6.00 -16.39 -14.08
CA PHE A 527 -6.52 -17.50 -14.89
C PHE A 527 -7.67 -17.06 -15.81
N LYS A 528 -8.28 -15.89 -15.58
CA LYS A 528 -9.28 -15.33 -16.50
C LYS A 528 -8.57 -14.74 -17.71
N ALA A 529 -8.94 -15.19 -18.91
CA ALA A 529 -8.31 -14.74 -20.16
C ALA A 529 -8.29 -13.20 -20.35
N PRO A 530 -9.36 -12.45 -20.01
CA PRO A 530 -9.33 -10.98 -20.10
C PRO A 530 -8.30 -10.34 -19.16
N VAL A 531 -8.18 -10.87 -17.93
CA VAL A 531 -7.23 -10.37 -16.92
C VAL A 531 -5.79 -10.66 -17.35
N LEU A 532 -5.52 -11.88 -17.82
CA LEU A 532 -4.20 -12.26 -18.34
C LEU A 532 -3.81 -11.43 -19.58
N ALA A 533 -4.75 -11.17 -20.49
CA ALA A 533 -4.50 -10.31 -21.64
C ALA A 533 -4.12 -8.89 -21.20
N MET A 534 -4.86 -8.33 -20.24
CA MET A 534 -4.56 -7.00 -19.70
C MET A 534 -3.23 -6.96 -18.92
N LEU A 535 -2.83 -8.05 -18.27
CA LEU A 535 -1.51 -8.19 -17.65
C LEU A 535 -0.38 -8.00 -18.67
N PHE A 536 -0.47 -8.63 -19.84
CA PHE A 536 0.51 -8.44 -20.93
C PHE A 536 0.48 -7.02 -21.50
N VAL A 537 -0.71 -6.44 -21.68
CA VAL A 537 -0.85 -5.03 -22.10
C VAL A 537 -0.17 -4.11 -21.09
N GLY A 538 -0.41 -4.32 -19.80
CA GLY A 538 0.24 -3.56 -18.72
C GLY A 538 1.76 -3.73 -18.73
N GLY A 539 2.25 -4.96 -18.91
CA GLY A 539 3.69 -5.25 -18.99
C GLY A 539 4.41 -4.55 -20.16
N MET A 540 3.69 -4.27 -21.26
CA MET A 540 4.21 -3.54 -22.41
C MET A 540 4.34 -2.03 -22.15
N VAL A 541 3.46 -1.44 -21.33
CA VAL A 541 3.39 0.04 -21.18
C VAL A 541 4.71 0.66 -20.72
N PRO A 542 5.43 0.16 -19.70
CA PRO A 542 6.71 0.73 -19.31
C PRO A 542 7.77 0.72 -20.42
N VAL A 543 7.75 -0.30 -21.27
CA VAL A 543 8.67 -0.43 -22.42
C VAL A 543 8.35 0.64 -23.46
N VAL A 544 7.08 0.78 -23.82
CA VAL A 544 6.62 1.77 -24.80
C VAL A 544 6.82 3.19 -24.27
N PHE A 545 6.48 3.44 -23.00
CA PHE A 545 6.75 4.72 -22.36
C PHE A 545 8.23 5.07 -22.45
N SER A 546 9.11 4.13 -22.10
CA SER A 546 10.56 4.33 -22.18
C SER A 546 11.01 4.72 -23.57
N ALA A 547 10.52 4.02 -24.60
CA ALA A 547 10.83 4.34 -25.99
C ALA A 547 10.32 5.73 -26.39
N LEU A 548 9.11 6.13 -25.95
CA LEU A 548 8.55 7.45 -26.23
C LEU A 548 9.37 8.57 -25.58
N ALA A 549 9.75 8.39 -24.31
CA ALA A 549 10.56 9.34 -23.55
C ALA A 549 11.97 9.48 -24.14
N MET A 550 12.64 8.38 -24.48
CA MET A 550 13.97 8.42 -25.11
C MET A 550 13.92 9.08 -26.49
N ASN A 551 12.92 8.75 -27.31
CA ASN A 551 12.77 9.37 -28.62
C ASN A 551 12.43 10.87 -28.52
N ALA A 552 11.74 11.28 -27.46
CA ALA A 552 11.50 12.70 -27.18
C ALA A 552 12.80 13.45 -26.88
N VAL A 553 13.66 12.90 -26.02
CA VAL A 553 15.00 13.46 -25.74
C VAL A 553 15.82 13.52 -27.02
N GLY A 554 15.91 12.42 -27.78
CA GLY A 554 16.73 12.38 -29.00
C GLY A 554 16.32 13.41 -30.06
N ARG A 555 15.01 13.64 -30.25
CA ARG A 555 14.52 14.70 -31.16
C ARG A 555 14.92 16.09 -30.66
N ALA A 556 14.71 16.37 -29.37
CA ALA A 556 15.02 17.66 -28.76
C ALA A 556 16.54 17.93 -28.75
N ALA A 557 17.35 16.93 -28.42
CA ALA A 557 18.81 17.01 -28.46
C ALA A 557 19.31 17.29 -29.88
N MET A 558 18.72 16.70 -30.92
CA MET A 558 19.13 16.99 -32.29
C MET A 558 18.85 18.44 -32.70
N GLU A 559 17.72 19.02 -32.27
CA GLU A 559 17.44 20.45 -32.46
C GLU A 559 18.49 21.31 -31.72
N MET A 560 18.86 20.93 -30.49
CA MET A 560 19.91 21.59 -29.71
C MET A 560 21.28 21.53 -30.40
N VAL A 561 21.71 20.33 -30.83
CA VAL A 561 22.98 20.10 -31.53
C VAL A 561 23.08 20.97 -32.79
N GLN A 562 22.01 21.06 -33.57
CA GLN A 562 21.98 21.89 -34.77
C GLN A 562 22.13 23.38 -34.43
N GLU A 563 21.51 23.85 -33.35
CA GLU A 563 21.63 25.23 -32.90
C GLU A 563 23.03 25.56 -32.37
N VAL A 564 23.63 24.69 -31.54
CA VAL A 564 25.01 24.89 -31.06
C VAL A 564 25.99 24.95 -32.24
N ARG A 565 25.87 24.03 -33.20
CA ARG A 565 26.68 24.03 -34.43
C ARG A 565 26.47 25.30 -35.26
N ARG A 566 25.22 25.77 -35.37
CA ARG A 566 24.89 27.01 -36.08
C ARG A 566 25.62 28.18 -35.43
N GLN A 567 25.52 28.34 -34.11
CA GLN A 567 26.15 29.45 -33.40
C GLN A 567 27.67 29.42 -33.51
N PHE A 568 28.32 28.26 -33.30
CA PHE A 568 29.77 28.11 -33.47
C PHE A 568 30.26 28.44 -34.89
N LYS A 569 29.43 28.19 -35.91
CA LYS A 569 29.78 28.45 -37.30
C LYS A 569 29.46 29.88 -37.76
N GLU A 570 28.31 30.41 -37.35
CA GLU A 570 27.74 31.65 -37.90
C GLU A 570 28.05 32.90 -37.08
N ILE A 571 28.34 32.79 -35.79
CA ILE A 571 28.60 33.93 -34.91
C ILE A 571 30.13 34.09 -34.74
N PRO A 572 30.76 35.08 -35.40
CA PRO A 572 32.21 35.27 -35.29
C PRO A 572 32.60 35.70 -33.87
N GLY A 573 33.68 35.13 -33.34
CA GLY A 573 34.21 35.50 -32.03
C GLY A 573 33.81 34.58 -30.88
N ILE A 574 32.86 33.64 -31.06
CA ILE A 574 32.45 32.70 -30.00
C ILE A 574 33.60 31.76 -29.63
N MET A 575 34.20 31.09 -30.62
CA MET A 575 35.27 30.12 -30.36
C MET A 575 36.54 30.80 -29.81
N GLU A 576 36.75 32.06 -30.18
CA GLU A 576 37.81 32.94 -29.68
C GLU A 576 37.50 33.53 -28.29
N GLY A 577 36.29 33.33 -27.74
CA GLY A 577 35.88 33.85 -26.43
C GLY A 577 35.63 35.37 -26.39
N THR A 578 35.47 36.01 -27.54
CA THR A 578 35.28 37.47 -27.66
C THR A 578 33.84 37.88 -27.92
N ALA A 579 32.98 36.94 -28.36
CA ALA A 579 31.54 37.14 -28.55
C ALA A 579 30.73 36.33 -27.53
N LYS A 580 29.57 36.87 -27.14
CA LYS A 580 28.64 36.21 -26.20
C LYS A 580 27.68 35.30 -26.98
N PRO A 581 27.51 34.01 -26.58
CA PRO A 581 26.54 33.12 -27.22
C PRO A 581 25.08 33.51 -26.96
N GLU A 582 24.17 33.06 -27.82
CA GLU A 582 22.72 33.27 -27.70
C GLU A 582 22.09 32.17 -26.83
N TYR A 583 22.24 32.26 -25.50
CA TYR A 583 21.75 31.25 -24.55
C TYR A 583 20.22 31.10 -24.55
N ASP A 584 19.49 32.19 -24.79
CA ASP A 584 18.03 32.23 -24.81
C ASP A 584 17.42 31.33 -25.90
N LYS A 585 18.13 31.15 -27.02
CA LYS A 585 17.73 30.25 -28.11
C LYS A 585 17.73 28.80 -27.66
N CYS A 586 18.78 28.35 -27.00
CA CYS A 586 18.88 26.99 -26.46
C CYS A 586 17.81 26.73 -25.41
N VAL A 587 17.59 27.68 -24.49
CA VAL A 587 16.51 27.60 -23.47
C VAL A 587 15.12 27.49 -24.13
N ASP A 588 14.85 28.28 -25.17
CA ASP A 588 13.57 28.26 -25.90
C ASP A 588 13.34 26.93 -26.65
N ILE A 589 14.40 26.37 -27.27
CA ILE A 589 14.36 25.06 -27.94
C ILE A 589 13.98 23.96 -26.94
N SER A 590 14.74 23.82 -25.85
CA SER A 590 14.46 22.80 -24.84
C SER A 590 13.08 22.99 -24.20
N THR A 591 12.65 24.23 -23.96
CA THR A 591 11.31 24.54 -23.42
C THR A 591 10.20 24.08 -24.36
N LYS A 592 10.25 24.47 -25.64
CA LYS A 592 9.19 24.13 -26.60
C LYS A 592 9.15 22.64 -26.89
N ALA A 593 10.33 22.02 -27.01
CA ALA A 593 10.45 20.61 -27.29
C ALA A 593 9.91 19.77 -26.13
N SER A 594 10.35 20.00 -24.89
CA SER A 594 9.88 19.27 -23.71
C SER A 594 8.36 19.35 -23.52
N LEU A 595 7.78 20.56 -23.55
CA LEU A 595 6.34 20.76 -23.37
C LEU A 595 5.50 20.05 -24.44
N LYS A 596 5.97 20.03 -25.69
CA LYS A 596 5.29 19.32 -26.78
C LYS A 596 5.42 17.81 -26.65
N GLN A 597 6.63 17.32 -26.33
CA GLN A 597 6.95 15.90 -26.37
C GLN A 597 6.47 15.14 -25.13
N MET A 598 6.34 15.80 -23.97
CA MET A 598 5.84 15.16 -22.74
C MET A 598 4.35 14.75 -22.80
N MET A 599 3.58 15.34 -23.72
CA MET A 599 2.14 15.09 -23.84
C MET A 599 1.80 13.64 -24.17
N LEU A 600 2.58 13.00 -25.06
CA LEU A 600 2.28 11.64 -25.51
C LEU A 600 2.54 10.58 -24.42
N PRO A 601 3.70 10.57 -23.73
CA PRO A 601 3.88 9.73 -22.55
C PRO A 601 2.82 9.99 -21.46
N GLY A 602 2.47 11.26 -21.22
CA GLY A 602 1.42 11.61 -20.26
C GLY A 602 0.04 11.06 -20.61
N LEU A 603 -0.37 11.21 -21.88
CA LEU A 603 -1.63 10.68 -22.40
C LEU A 603 -1.66 9.15 -22.37
N LEU A 604 -0.53 8.48 -22.63
CA LEU A 604 -0.42 7.03 -22.51
C LEU A 604 -0.71 6.58 -21.07
N THR A 605 -0.04 7.18 -20.09
CA THR A 605 -0.19 6.83 -18.67
C THR A 605 -1.62 7.01 -18.16
N ILE A 606 -2.27 8.12 -18.53
CA ILE A 606 -3.59 8.47 -18.00
C ILE A 606 -4.71 7.85 -18.85
N GLY A 607 -4.55 7.84 -20.16
CA GLY A 607 -5.57 7.41 -21.10
C GLY A 607 -5.81 5.90 -21.11
N LEU A 608 -4.76 5.07 -21.05
CA LEU A 608 -4.90 3.61 -21.09
C LEU A 608 -5.74 3.02 -19.95
N PRO A 609 -5.48 3.31 -18.66
CA PRO A 609 -6.30 2.77 -17.58
C PRO A 609 -7.76 3.23 -17.68
N LEU A 610 -8.01 4.48 -18.11
CA LEU A 610 -9.37 4.97 -18.36
C LEU A 610 -10.04 4.25 -19.53
N LEU A 611 -9.31 4.00 -20.63
CA LEU A 611 -9.84 3.22 -21.75
C LEU A 611 -10.18 1.79 -21.33
N ILE A 612 -9.32 1.14 -20.53
CA ILE A 612 -9.56 -0.21 -20.02
C ILE A 612 -10.77 -0.25 -19.08
N ALA A 613 -10.99 0.80 -18.29
CA ALA A 613 -12.13 0.89 -17.40
C ALA A 613 -13.44 1.20 -18.15
N PHE A 614 -13.45 2.22 -19.01
CA PHE A 614 -14.71 2.75 -19.57
C PHE A 614 -15.11 2.15 -20.92
N LEU A 615 -14.16 1.73 -21.76
CA LEU A 615 -14.51 1.18 -23.07
C LEU A 615 -15.34 -0.11 -22.94
N PRO A 616 -14.99 -1.09 -22.09
CA PRO A 616 -15.81 -2.29 -21.91
C PRO A 616 -17.17 -2.00 -21.25
N LEU A 617 -17.28 -0.96 -20.41
CA LEU A 617 -18.56 -0.52 -19.85
C LEU A 617 -19.53 -0.09 -20.95
N VAL A 618 -19.03 0.63 -21.97
CA VAL A 618 -19.85 1.04 -23.14
C VAL A 618 -20.35 -0.18 -23.93
N PHE A 619 -19.60 -1.29 -23.91
CA PHE A 619 -20.01 -2.54 -24.55
C PHE A 619 -20.84 -3.47 -23.63
N GLY A 620 -21.21 -3.01 -22.43
CA GLY A 620 -22.06 -3.77 -21.51
C GLY A 620 -21.36 -4.95 -20.81
N MET A 621 -20.04 -4.89 -20.66
CA MET A 621 -19.28 -5.90 -19.90
C MET A 621 -19.51 -5.73 -18.39
N ASP A 622 -19.52 -6.86 -17.67
CA ASP A 622 -19.68 -6.90 -16.21
C ASP A 622 -18.62 -6.05 -15.48
N HIS A 623 -19.08 -5.24 -14.52
CA HIS A 623 -18.24 -4.27 -13.80
C HIS A 623 -17.10 -4.96 -13.03
N LEU A 624 -17.35 -6.13 -12.42
CA LEU A 624 -16.35 -6.85 -11.63
C LEU A 624 -15.28 -7.49 -12.51
N ILE A 625 -15.66 -7.98 -13.71
CA ILE A 625 -14.69 -8.44 -14.71
C ILE A 625 -13.80 -7.28 -15.16
N ILE A 626 -14.36 -6.09 -15.39
CA ILE A 626 -13.59 -4.90 -15.77
C ILE A 626 -12.65 -4.49 -14.63
N ALA A 627 -13.12 -4.57 -13.38
CA ALA A 627 -12.29 -4.31 -12.21
C ALA A 627 -11.08 -5.26 -12.15
N GLU A 628 -11.27 -6.55 -12.39
CA GLU A 628 -10.16 -7.52 -12.46
C GLU A 628 -9.25 -7.28 -13.67
N MET A 629 -9.79 -6.90 -14.83
CA MET A 629 -9.03 -6.55 -16.03
C MET A 629 -8.09 -5.36 -15.77
N LEU A 630 -8.62 -4.29 -15.17
CA LEU A 630 -7.84 -3.12 -14.78
C LEU A 630 -6.80 -3.47 -13.71
N GLY A 631 -7.15 -4.35 -12.76
CA GLY A 631 -6.20 -4.90 -11.79
C GLY A 631 -5.06 -5.69 -12.46
N GLY A 632 -5.37 -6.51 -13.47
CA GLY A 632 -4.38 -7.22 -14.27
C GLY A 632 -3.42 -6.26 -14.99
N TYR A 633 -3.97 -5.21 -15.63
CA TYR A 633 -3.19 -4.14 -16.24
C TYR A 633 -2.25 -3.46 -15.24
N MET A 634 -2.77 -3.05 -14.08
CA MET A 634 -2.01 -2.43 -13.00
C MET A 634 -0.85 -3.32 -12.53
N ALA A 635 -1.10 -4.62 -12.31
CA ALA A 635 -0.07 -5.59 -11.95
C ALA A 635 1.04 -5.71 -13.01
N GLY A 636 0.66 -5.69 -14.29
CA GLY A 636 1.59 -5.74 -15.41
C GLY A 636 2.49 -4.51 -15.47
N VAL A 637 1.89 -3.32 -15.33
CA VAL A 637 2.63 -2.04 -15.28
C VAL A 637 3.61 -2.03 -14.12
N THR A 638 3.21 -2.49 -12.94
CA THR A 638 4.07 -2.53 -11.76
C THR A 638 5.27 -3.45 -11.94
N VAL A 639 5.05 -4.72 -12.27
CA VAL A 639 6.15 -5.71 -12.33
C VAL A 639 7.16 -5.36 -13.43
N SER A 640 6.67 -4.99 -14.62
CA SER A 640 7.53 -4.55 -15.73
C SER A 640 8.19 -3.21 -15.43
N GLY A 641 7.43 -2.25 -14.87
CA GLY A 641 7.90 -0.90 -14.60
C GLY A 641 9.04 -0.87 -13.60
N VAL A 642 8.95 -1.64 -12.51
CA VAL A 642 10.02 -1.72 -11.50
C VAL A 642 11.33 -2.23 -12.13
N LEU A 643 11.26 -3.27 -12.97
CA LEU A 643 12.42 -3.82 -13.67
C LEU A 643 13.08 -2.79 -14.58
N TRP A 644 12.28 -2.13 -15.43
CA TRP A 644 12.76 -1.12 -16.36
C TRP A 644 13.31 0.13 -15.66
N ALA A 645 12.67 0.55 -14.57
CA ALA A 645 13.12 1.69 -13.79
C ALA A 645 14.52 1.45 -13.19
N ILE A 646 14.73 0.31 -12.52
CA ILE A 646 16.02 -0.04 -11.91
C ILE A 646 17.08 -0.20 -12.99
N PHE A 647 16.75 -0.93 -14.07
CA PHE A 647 17.65 -1.16 -15.18
C PHE A 647 18.16 0.16 -15.76
N GLN A 648 17.26 1.07 -16.13
CA GLN A 648 17.63 2.32 -16.78
C GLN A 648 18.38 3.26 -15.83
N ASN A 649 17.88 3.41 -14.60
CA ASN A 649 18.52 4.26 -13.59
C ASN A 649 19.97 3.83 -13.34
N ASN A 650 20.20 2.53 -13.11
CA ASN A 650 21.51 2.03 -12.75
C ASN A 650 22.44 1.94 -13.95
N ALA A 651 21.94 1.61 -15.15
CA ALA A 651 22.76 1.64 -16.36
C ALA A 651 23.28 3.05 -16.64
N GLY A 652 22.40 4.05 -16.60
CA GLY A 652 22.78 5.45 -16.80
C GLY A 652 23.77 5.95 -15.76
N GLY A 653 23.49 5.74 -14.47
CA GLY A 653 24.43 6.12 -13.40
C GLY A 653 25.78 5.40 -13.48
N ALA A 654 25.80 4.15 -13.97
CA ALA A 654 27.04 3.40 -14.14
C ALA A 654 27.90 3.92 -15.32
N TRP A 655 27.28 4.33 -16.42
CA TRP A 655 27.99 4.96 -17.54
C TRP A 655 28.58 6.32 -17.15
N ASP A 656 27.81 7.14 -16.43
CA ASP A 656 28.26 8.45 -15.97
C ASP A 656 29.48 8.35 -15.06
N ASN A 657 29.41 7.49 -14.05
CA ASN A 657 30.55 7.29 -13.15
C ASN A 657 31.72 6.55 -13.82
N ALA A 658 31.47 5.77 -14.87
CA ALA A 658 32.56 5.28 -15.72
C ALA A 658 33.26 6.42 -16.47
N LYS A 659 32.52 7.41 -17.01
CA LYS A 659 33.08 8.65 -17.59
C LYS A 659 33.87 9.43 -16.55
N LYS A 660 33.28 9.75 -15.40
CA LYS A 660 33.94 10.50 -14.31
C LYS A 660 35.21 9.82 -13.81
N SER A 661 35.30 8.48 -13.84
CA SER A 661 36.54 7.75 -13.49
C SER A 661 37.72 8.17 -14.37
N PHE A 662 37.51 8.41 -15.67
CA PHE A 662 38.56 8.92 -16.56
C PHE A 662 38.92 10.38 -16.31
N GLU A 663 37.96 11.20 -15.88
CA GLU A 663 38.19 12.61 -15.55
C GLU A 663 39.00 12.77 -14.27
N ALA A 664 38.79 11.90 -13.28
CA ALA A 664 39.63 11.80 -12.08
C ALA A 664 41.00 11.14 -12.34
N GLY A 665 41.17 10.50 -13.50
CA GLY A 665 42.32 9.66 -13.82
C GLY A 665 42.15 8.23 -13.29
N VAL A 666 42.17 7.26 -14.20
CA VAL A 666 41.96 5.83 -13.86
C VAL A 666 43.01 4.95 -14.50
N GLU A 667 43.45 3.94 -13.76
CA GLU A 667 44.40 2.94 -14.25
C GLU A 667 43.69 1.87 -15.08
N ILE A 668 44.19 1.64 -16.29
CA ILE A 668 43.76 0.58 -17.19
C ILE A 668 44.99 -0.22 -17.61
N ASN A 669 45.01 -1.51 -17.32
CA ASN A 669 46.13 -2.42 -17.66
C ASN A 669 47.53 -1.94 -17.18
N GLY A 670 47.61 -1.23 -16.05
CA GLY A 670 48.87 -0.69 -15.53
C GLY A 670 49.24 0.69 -16.05
N GLU A 671 48.42 1.31 -16.91
CA GLU A 671 48.63 2.66 -17.43
C GLU A 671 47.54 3.63 -16.97
N MET A 672 47.94 4.79 -16.46
CA MET A 672 47.00 5.85 -16.09
C MET A 672 46.43 6.53 -17.33
N THR A 673 45.11 6.46 -17.47
CA THR A 673 44.35 7.05 -18.56
C THR A 673 43.56 8.26 -18.03
N TYR A 674 43.53 9.33 -18.83
CA TYR A 674 42.92 10.62 -18.46
C TYR A 674 41.89 11.11 -19.48
N LYS A 675 41.27 12.24 -19.18
CA LYS A 675 40.38 13.02 -20.05
C LYS A 675 40.99 13.23 -21.43
N GLY A 676 40.17 13.10 -22.47
CA GLY A 676 40.55 13.29 -23.88
C GLY A 676 41.08 12.03 -24.61
N SER A 677 41.39 10.96 -23.88
CA SER A 677 41.74 9.65 -24.47
C SER A 677 40.59 9.03 -25.28
N ASP A 678 40.90 8.08 -26.17
CA ASP A 678 39.87 7.38 -26.95
C ASP A 678 38.94 6.54 -26.05
N ALA A 679 39.47 5.97 -24.97
CA ALA A 679 38.66 5.30 -23.95
C ALA A 679 37.72 6.26 -23.23
N HIS A 680 38.17 7.49 -22.94
CA HIS A 680 37.31 8.53 -22.38
C HIS A 680 36.18 8.92 -23.36
N LYS A 681 36.48 9.10 -24.65
CA LYS A 681 35.45 9.39 -25.68
C LYS A 681 34.41 8.27 -25.78
N ALA A 682 34.83 7.01 -25.68
CA ALA A 682 33.93 5.87 -25.61
C ALA A 682 33.04 5.90 -24.35
N ALA A 683 33.58 6.31 -23.21
CA ALA A 683 32.81 6.47 -21.98
C ALA A 683 31.79 7.62 -22.06
N VAL A 684 32.15 8.76 -22.67
CA VAL A 684 31.22 9.87 -22.97
C VAL A 684 30.08 9.41 -23.88
N THR A 685 30.37 8.55 -24.86
CA THR A 685 29.31 7.95 -25.70
C THR A 685 28.36 7.07 -24.89
N GLY A 686 28.87 6.30 -23.94
CA GLY A 686 28.03 5.53 -23.02
C GLY A 686 27.14 6.40 -22.13
N ASP A 687 27.70 7.49 -21.60
CA ASP A 687 26.98 8.43 -20.74
C ASP A 687 25.84 9.13 -21.47
N THR A 688 26.10 9.64 -22.68
CA THR A 688 25.06 10.25 -23.55
C THR A 688 23.93 9.29 -23.95
N VAL A 689 24.18 7.97 -23.95
CA VAL A 689 23.13 6.94 -24.06
C VAL A 689 22.38 6.75 -22.73
N GLY A 690 23.09 6.85 -21.61
CA GLY A 690 22.60 6.71 -20.25
C GLY A 690 21.80 7.90 -19.70
N ASP A 691 22.01 9.11 -20.21
CA ASP A 691 21.33 10.34 -19.81
C ASP A 691 19.80 10.25 -19.94
N PRO A 692 19.22 9.92 -21.11
CA PRO A 692 17.77 9.74 -21.21
C PRO A 692 17.27 8.59 -20.32
N PHE A 693 18.12 7.59 -20.01
CA PHE A 693 17.75 6.48 -19.13
C PHE A 693 17.62 6.93 -17.67
N LYS A 694 18.63 7.61 -17.13
CA LYS A 694 18.71 7.96 -15.70
C LYS A 694 17.93 9.21 -15.33
N ASP A 695 17.67 10.12 -16.27
CA ASP A 695 17.07 11.44 -15.96
C ASP A 695 15.72 11.69 -16.62
N THR A 696 15.30 10.84 -17.57
CA THR A 696 13.97 10.97 -18.20
C THR A 696 13.13 9.72 -18.02
N SER A 697 13.46 8.61 -18.70
CA SER A 697 12.59 7.44 -18.74
C SER A 697 12.58 6.68 -17.42
N GLY A 698 13.75 6.33 -16.87
CA GLY A 698 13.90 5.53 -15.66
C GLY A 698 13.17 6.12 -14.45
N PRO A 699 13.45 7.37 -14.03
CA PRO A 699 12.78 7.96 -12.88
C PRO A 699 11.28 8.18 -13.12
N SER A 700 10.85 8.51 -14.34
CA SER A 700 9.42 8.67 -14.64
C SER A 700 8.62 7.37 -14.50
N MET A 701 9.28 6.20 -14.47
CA MET A 701 8.60 4.90 -14.37
C MET A 701 7.97 4.71 -13.00
N ASN A 702 8.61 5.22 -11.95
CA ASN A 702 8.06 5.11 -10.61
C ASN A 702 6.69 5.85 -10.54
N ILE A 703 6.57 6.98 -11.22
CA ILE A 703 5.35 7.79 -11.30
C ILE A 703 4.32 7.09 -12.17
N LEU A 704 4.72 6.56 -13.33
CA LEU A 704 3.85 5.74 -14.20
C LEU A 704 3.16 4.64 -13.40
N ILE A 705 3.91 3.91 -12.56
CA ILE A 705 3.40 2.82 -11.72
C ILE A 705 2.36 3.36 -10.72
N LYS A 706 2.75 4.35 -9.90
CA LYS A 706 1.88 4.89 -8.83
C LYS A 706 0.63 5.55 -9.40
N LEU A 707 0.77 6.38 -10.43
CA LEU A 707 -0.34 7.09 -11.04
C LEU A 707 -1.33 6.12 -11.71
N THR A 708 -0.84 5.06 -12.37
CA THR A 708 -1.70 4.00 -12.90
C THR A 708 -2.54 3.37 -11.79
N CYS A 709 -1.93 3.08 -10.64
CA CYS A 709 -2.63 2.51 -9.49
C CYS A 709 -3.64 3.49 -8.86
N LEU A 710 -3.29 4.77 -8.76
CA LEU A 710 -4.17 5.80 -8.22
C LEU A 710 -5.36 6.09 -9.13
N ILE A 711 -5.18 6.10 -10.45
CA ILE A 711 -6.29 6.17 -11.40
C ILE A 711 -7.20 4.97 -11.21
N GLY A 712 -6.62 3.76 -11.08
CA GLY A 712 -7.38 2.56 -10.72
C GLY A 712 -8.19 2.74 -9.45
N LEU A 713 -7.57 3.26 -8.38
CA LEU A 713 -8.23 3.50 -7.09
C LEU A 713 -9.38 4.51 -7.17
N VAL A 714 -9.24 5.56 -7.98
CA VAL A 714 -10.27 6.60 -8.18
C VAL A 714 -11.42 6.08 -9.05
N VAL A 715 -11.14 5.16 -9.97
CA VAL A 715 -12.15 4.52 -10.82
C VAL A 715 -12.79 3.31 -10.12
N ALA A 716 -12.14 2.74 -9.10
CA ALA A 716 -12.61 1.57 -8.36
C ALA A 716 -14.06 1.72 -7.86
N PRO A 717 -14.50 2.85 -7.28
CA PRO A 717 -15.90 3.02 -6.88
C PRO A 717 -16.93 2.92 -8.01
N ILE A 718 -16.55 3.23 -9.27
CA ILE A 718 -17.41 3.07 -10.45
C ILE A 718 -17.53 1.60 -10.84
N LEU A 719 -16.43 0.86 -10.75
CA LEU A 719 -16.34 -0.55 -11.13
C LEU A 719 -16.77 -1.49 -10.00
N GLY A 720 -16.77 -1.01 -8.76
CA GLY A 720 -17.24 -1.74 -7.61
C GLY A 720 -18.77 -1.76 -7.56
N GLY A 721 -19.32 -2.77 -6.89
CA GLY A 721 -20.77 -2.93 -6.70
C GLY A 721 -21.44 -1.88 -5.80
N HIS A 722 -20.85 -0.69 -5.65
CA HIS A 722 -21.43 0.45 -4.94
C HIS A 722 -22.47 1.20 -5.80
N SER A 723 -22.45 1.01 -7.13
CA SER A 723 -23.62 1.23 -7.96
C SER A 723 -24.56 0.04 -7.81
N GLU A 724 -25.42 0.08 -6.80
CA GLU A 724 -26.85 -0.17 -6.98
C GLU A 724 -27.60 -0.06 -5.64
N GLY A 725 -28.23 1.09 -5.45
CA GLY A 725 -29.44 1.22 -4.65
C GLY A 725 -30.67 0.55 -5.29
N SER A 726 -30.47 -0.45 -6.16
CA SER A 726 -31.57 -1.22 -6.75
C SER A 726 -32.06 -2.34 -5.82
N ASP A 727 -31.22 -2.86 -4.92
CA ASP A 727 -31.49 -4.21 -4.40
C ASP A 727 -31.31 -4.38 -2.89
N THR A 728 -31.51 -3.35 -2.06
CA THR A 728 -31.64 -3.61 -0.60
C THR A 728 -32.87 -4.49 -0.34
N GLU A 729 -33.97 -4.27 -1.08
CA GLU A 729 -35.16 -5.12 -0.99
C GLU A 729 -34.94 -6.48 -1.63
N THR A 730 -34.31 -6.58 -2.79
CA THR A 730 -34.08 -7.87 -3.44
C THR A 730 -32.94 -8.66 -2.80
N LYS A 731 -31.93 -8.04 -2.19
CA LYS A 731 -30.95 -8.71 -1.32
C LYS A 731 -31.65 -9.23 -0.06
N LYS A 732 -32.52 -8.42 0.57
CA LYS A 732 -33.34 -8.89 1.69
C LYS A 732 -34.26 -10.02 1.26
N LEU A 733 -34.92 -9.93 0.11
CA LEU A 733 -35.79 -10.96 -0.46
C LEU A 733 -35.01 -12.23 -0.75
N SER A 734 -33.91 -12.14 -1.50
CA SER A 734 -33.03 -13.26 -1.85
C SER A 734 -32.45 -13.93 -0.61
N TYR A 735 -32.01 -13.14 0.38
CA TYR A 735 -31.53 -13.66 1.66
C TYR A 735 -32.67 -14.31 2.45
N SER A 736 -33.85 -13.69 2.52
CA SER A 736 -35.03 -14.28 3.17
C SER A 736 -35.52 -15.55 2.48
N VAL A 737 -35.48 -15.63 1.15
CA VAL A 737 -35.77 -16.84 0.38
C VAL A 737 -34.73 -17.92 0.70
N GLY A 738 -33.44 -17.57 0.69
CA GLY A 738 -32.35 -18.47 1.07
C GLY A 738 -32.52 -19.01 2.50
N VAL A 739 -32.86 -18.15 3.46
CA VAL A 739 -33.16 -18.53 4.85
C VAL A 739 -34.36 -19.48 4.90
N ASN A 740 -35.48 -19.16 4.25
CA ASN A 740 -36.67 -20.02 4.25
C ASN A 740 -36.39 -21.41 3.65
N VAL A 741 -35.68 -21.46 2.51
CA VAL A 741 -35.31 -22.71 1.84
C VAL A 741 -34.35 -23.53 2.71
N ALA A 742 -33.29 -22.90 3.22
CA ALA A 742 -32.31 -23.59 4.06
C ALA A 742 -32.93 -24.08 5.37
N SER A 743 -33.75 -23.28 6.03
CA SER A 743 -34.50 -23.68 7.23
C SER A 743 -35.47 -24.82 6.95
N GLY A 744 -36.17 -24.82 5.82
CA GLY A 744 -37.07 -25.89 5.41
C GLY A 744 -36.33 -27.21 5.17
N ILE A 745 -35.22 -27.17 4.45
CA ILE A 745 -34.40 -28.35 4.16
C ILE A 745 -33.75 -28.90 5.45
N LYS A 746 -33.25 -28.01 6.32
CA LYS A 746 -32.70 -28.39 7.63
C LYS A 746 -33.77 -29.05 8.51
N ALA A 747 -35.00 -28.53 8.53
CA ALA A 747 -36.11 -29.11 9.28
C ALA A 747 -36.47 -30.54 8.81
N GLN A 748 -36.23 -30.86 7.54
CA GLN A 748 -36.44 -32.21 7.01
C GLN A 748 -35.30 -33.18 7.34
N GLY A 749 -34.16 -32.69 7.85
CA GLY A 749 -33.05 -33.50 8.37
C GLY A 749 -31.87 -33.65 7.43
N VAL A 750 -31.69 -32.72 6.49
CA VAL A 750 -30.49 -32.64 5.65
C VAL A 750 -29.45 -31.76 6.36
N GLU A 751 -28.26 -32.29 6.58
CA GLU A 751 -27.23 -31.64 7.41
C GLU A 751 -26.25 -30.78 6.60
N ALA A 752 -26.09 -31.06 5.30
CA ALA A 752 -25.19 -30.33 4.41
C ALA A 752 -25.73 -30.27 2.98
N ILE A 753 -25.47 -29.17 2.28
CA ILE A 753 -25.85 -28.95 0.89
C ILE A 753 -24.68 -28.28 0.16
N ASP A 754 -24.50 -28.60 -1.12
CA ASP A 754 -23.55 -27.91 -1.98
C ASP A 754 -24.11 -26.54 -2.41
N THR A 755 -23.53 -25.48 -1.84
CA THR A 755 -23.93 -24.10 -2.09
C THR A 755 -23.57 -23.62 -3.50
N LYS A 756 -22.54 -24.20 -4.14
CA LYS A 756 -22.15 -23.86 -5.52
C LYS A 756 -23.14 -24.45 -6.51
N ALA A 757 -23.58 -25.68 -6.29
CA ALA A 757 -24.60 -26.32 -7.12
C ALA A 757 -25.94 -25.56 -7.06
N ILE A 758 -26.35 -25.12 -5.86
CA ILE A 758 -27.54 -24.26 -5.69
C ILE A 758 -27.38 -22.95 -6.45
N SER A 759 -26.27 -22.22 -6.25
CA SER A 759 -26.02 -20.95 -6.91
C SER A 759 -26.06 -21.07 -8.44
N LYS A 760 -25.44 -22.14 -8.98
CA LYS A 760 -25.51 -22.48 -10.40
C LYS A 760 -26.94 -22.72 -10.86
N SER A 761 -27.73 -23.51 -10.14
CA SER A 761 -29.13 -23.81 -10.51
C SER A 761 -30.02 -22.56 -10.54
N PHE A 762 -29.82 -21.61 -9.62
CA PHE A 762 -30.52 -20.33 -9.65
C PHE A 762 -30.15 -19.52 -10.90
N ASN A 763 -28.86 -19.44 -11.22
CA ASN A 763 -28.42 -18.74 -12.43
C ASN A 763 -28.99 -19.39 -13.70
N ASP A 764 -28.95 -20.72 -13.80
CA ASP A 764 -29.43 -21.42 -14.99
C ASP A 764 -30.92 -21.21 -15.22
N VAL A 765 -31.74 -21.26 -14.16
CA VAL A 765 -33.20 -21.01 -14.25
C VAL A 765 -33.52 -19.55 -14.57
N PHE A 766 -32.90 -18.58 -13.90
CA PHE A 766 -33.22 -17.16 -14.09
C PHE A 766 -32.67 -16.58 -15.40
N GLN A 767 -31.57 -17.14 -15.92
CA GLN A 767 -30.96 -16.70 -17.18
C GLN A 767 -31.43 -17.53 -18.39
N GLY A 768 -32.21 -18.59 -18.16
CA GLY A 768 -32.72 -19.47 -19.22
C GLY A 768 -31.62 -20.34 -19.85
N ASN A 769 -30.60 -20.72 -19.09
CA ASN A 769 -29.57 -21.67 -19.54
C ASN A 769 -30.12 -23.10 -19.55
N ASP A 770 -29.43 -24.00 -20.26
CA ASP A 770 -29.73 -25.42 -20.25
C ASP A 770 -29.50 -26.02 -18.84
N LEU A 771 -30.54 -26.64 -18.28
CA LEU A 771 -30.47 -27.29 -16.97
C LEU A 771 -29.73 -28.62 -17.06
N GLU A 772 -28.83 -28.89 -16.11
CA GLU A 772 -28.10 -30.17 -16.05
C GLU A 772 -29.01 -31.38 -15.78
N ILE A 773 -30.17 -31.15 -15.16
CA ILE A 773 -31.24 -32.12 -14.96
C ILE A 773 -32.57 -31.46 -15.33
N SER A 774 -33.46 -32.21 -15.95
CA SER A 774 -34.80 -31.67 -16.27
C SER A 774 -35.59 -31.36 -14.99
N GLU A 775 -36.56 -30.44 -15.09
CA GLU A 775 -37.45 -30.13 -13.96
C GLU A 775 -38.18 -31.37 -13.43
N GLN A 776 -38.54 -32.30 -14.32
CA GLN A 776 -39.20 -33.57 -13.96
C GLN A 776 -38.26 -34.50 -13.19
N GLU A 777 -37.01 -34.65 -13.64
CA GLU A 777 -36.00 -35.47 -12.96
C GLU A 777 -35.66 -34.90 -11.58
N SER A 778 -35.58 -33.56 -11.47
CA SER A 778 -35.35 -32.87 -10.20
C SER A 778 -36.46 -33.17 -9.18
N LEU A 779 -37.72 -33.03 -9.57
CA LEU A 779 -38.86 -33.32 -8.69
C LEU A 779 -38.90 -34.79 -8.25
N GLN A 780 -38.62 -35.71 -9.16
CA GLN A 780 -38.61 -37.15 -8.87
C GLN A 780 -37.46 -37.53 -7.91
N PHE A 781 -36.29 -36.90 -8.08
CA PHE A 781 -35.15 -37.11 -7.20
C PHE A 781 -35.43 -36.61 -5.79
N ILE A 782 -35.96 -35.39 -5.64
CA ILE A 782 -36.31 -34.80 -4.33
C ILE A 782 -37.29 -35.70 -3.58
N GLN A 783 -38.34 -36.18 -4.25
CA GLN A 783 -39.32 -37.08 -3.63
C GLN A 783 -38.69 -38.38 -3.15
N THR A 784 -37.82 -38.98 -3.96
CA THR A 784 -37.14 -40.23 -3.63
C THR A 784 -36.20 -40.04 -2.45
N TYR A 785 -35.40 -38.99 -2.47
CA TYR A 785 -34.44 -38.66 -1.42
C TYR A 785 -35.12 -38.48 -0.05
N PHE A 786 -36.19 -37.69 0.02
CA PHE A 786 -36.89 -37.47 1.29
C PHE A 786 -37.66 -38.71 1.77
N ARG A 787 -38.20 -39.53 0.85
CA ARG A 787 -38.80 -40.82 1.21
C ARG A 787 -37.76 -41.75 1.87
N ASP A 788 -36.57 -41.86 1.28
CA ASP A 788 -35.52 -42.74 1.78
C ASP A 788 -34.95 -42.22 3.11
N LEU A 789 -34.82 -40.90 3.27
CA LEU A 789 -34.44 -40.26 4.53
C LEU A 789 -35.47 -40.57 5.63
N GLN A 790 -36.76 -40.54 5.32
CA GLN A 790 -37.84 -40.84 6.26
C GLN A 790 -37.85 -42.32 6.67
N LEU A 791 -37.63 -43.24 5.73
CA LEU A 791 -37.46 -44.67 6.02
C LEU A 791 -36.26 -44.92 6.93
N LYS A 792 -35.14 -44.24 6.70
CA LYS A 792 -33.94 -44.32 7.55
C LYS A 792 -34.18 -43.80 8.96
N LYS A 793 -34.91 -42.68 9.10
CA LYS A 793 -35.33 -42.16 10.42
C LYS A 793 -36.25 -43.14 11.15
N GLN A 794 -37.19 -43.77 10.44
CA GLN A 794 -38.07 -44.79 11.02
C GLN A 794 -37.31 -46.03 11.48
N SER A 795 -36.34 -46.52 10.69
CA SER A 795 -35.53 -47.68 11.08
C SER A 795 -34.66 -47.37 12.29
N GLN A 796 -34.04 -46.19 12.35
CA GLN A 796 -33.24 -45.75 13.50
C GLN A 796 -34.09 -45.58 14.77
N ALA A 797 -35.30 -45.03 14.65
CA ALA A 797 -36.23 -44.91 15.76
C ALA A 797 -36.68 -46.28 16.28
N ALA A 798 -36.95 -47.24 15.39
CA ALA A 798 -37.32 -48.61 15.76
C ALA A 798 -36.17 -49.36 16.44
N GLU A 799 -34.93 -49.17 15.98
CA GLU A 799 -33.73 -49.74 16.58
C GLU A 799 -33.47 -49.16 17.98
N LYS A 800 -33.57 -47.83 18.13
CA LYS A 800 -33.45 -47.14 19.42
C LYS A 800 -34.52 -47.60 20.41
N SER A 801 -35.76 -47.79 19.96
CA SER A 801 -36.85 -48.31 20.81
C SER A 801 -36.56 -49.72 21.33
N LYS A 802 -35.99 -50.60 20.50
CA LYS A 802 -35.62 -51.97 20.92
C LYS A 802 -34.46 -51.96 21.91
N LEU A 803 -33.47 -51.09 21.71
CA LEU A 803 -32.33 -50.96 22.62
C LEU A 803 -32.79 -50.51 24.01
N LEU A 804 -33.60 -49.44 24.08
CA LEU A 804 -34.12 -48.90 25.34
C LEU A 804 -34.98 -49.93 26.09
N GLU A 805 -35.76 -50.74 25.38
CA GLU A 805 -36.53 -51.84 25.97
C GLU A 805 -35.62 -52.90 26.60
N GLN A 806 -34.55 -53.31 25.89
CA GLN A 806 -33.58 -54.28 26.40
C GLN A 806 -32.81 -53.75 27.62
N GLU A 807 -32.37 -52.49 27.56
CA GLU A 807 -31.69 -51.82 28.67
C GLU A 807 -32.62 -51.69 29.88
N GLY A 808 -33.89 -51.34 29.65
CA GLY A 808 -34.92 -51.27 30.68
C GLY A 808 -35.14 -52.60 31.39
N ILE A 809 -35.30 -53.69 30.62
CA ILE A 809 -35.46 -55.05 31.16
C ILE A 809 -34.22 -55.47 31.96
N ALA A 810 -33.02 -55.25 31.44
CA ALA A 810 -31.78 -55.59 32.12
C ALA A 810 -31.62 -54.82 33.44
N TYR A 811 -31.93 -53.52 33.43
CA TYR A 811 -31.87 -52.68 34.62
C TYR A 811 -32.85 -53.14 35.70
N LEU A 812 -34.10 -53.43 35.34
CA LEU A 812 -35.11 -53.95 36.28
C LEU A 812 -34.70 -55.30 36.89
N ALA A 813 -34.13 -56.20 36.09
CA ALA A 813 -33.67 -57.50 36.56
C ALA A 813 -32.50 -57.39 37.57
N GLU A 814 -31.59 -56.44 37.36
CA GLU A 814 -30.50 -56.16 38.31
C GLU A 814 -30.99 -55.39 39.54
N ASN A 815 -31.89 -54.42 39.36
CA ASN A 815 -32.40 -53.61 40.46
C ASN A 815 -33.24 -54.43 41.44
N ALA A 816 -34.00 -55.44 40.97
CA ALA A 816 -34.74 -56.37 41.81
C ALA A 816 -33.86 -57.20 42.78
N LYS A 817 -32.55 -57.35 42.48
CA LYS A 817 -31.62 -58.12 43.32
C LYS A 817 -31.05 -57.29 44.48
N LYS A 818 -31.25 -55.97 44.49
CA LYS A 818 -30.72 -55.09 45.52
C LYS A 818 -31.49 -55.26 46.82
N GLU A 819 -30.76 -55.30 47.92
CA GLU A 819 -31.33 -55.40 49.27
C GLU A 819 -32.17 -54.15 49.57
N GLY A 820 -33.44 -54.34 49.98
CA GLY A 820 -34.38 -53.24 50.24
C GLY A 820 -35.34 -52.87 49.10
N VAL A 821 -35.14 -53.42 47.90
CA VAL A 821 -36.06 -53.22 46.76
C VAL A 821 -37.20 -54.24 46.80
N ILE A 822 -38.45 -53.78 46.68
CA ILE A 822 -39.66 -54.58 46.60
C ILE A 822 -40.23 -54.48 45.18
N THR A 823 -40.58 -55.61 44.58
CA THR A 823 -41.23 -55.67 43.26
C THR A 823 -42.69 -56.07 43.45
N THR A 824 -43.62 -55.29 42.89
CA THR A 824 -45.07 -55.56 42.94
C THR A 824 -45.49 -56.50 41.81
N GLU A 825 -46.74 -56.98 41.83
CA GLU A 825 -47.28 -57.86 40.78
C GLU A 825 -47.35 -57.19 39.40
N SER A 826 -47.43 -55.85 39.33
CA SER A 826 -47.44 -55.10 38.07
C SER A 826 -46.04 -54.92 37.47
N GLY A 827 -44.98 -55.25 38.23
CA GLY A 827 -43.59 -55.06 37.85
C GLY A 827 -42.98 -53.72 38.29
N LEU A 828 -43.74 -52.85 38.97
CA LEU A 828 -43.20 -51.68 39.66
C LEU A 828 -42.20 -52.12 40.74
N GLN A 829 -41.04 -51.48 40.78
CA GLN A 829 -40.05 -51.69 41.84
C GLN A 829 -39.93 -50.44 42.69
N TYR A 830 -39.88 -50.61 44.01
CA TYR A 830 -39.67 -49.47 44.91
C TYR A 830 -38.78 -49.81 46.09
N GLU A 831 -38.10 -48.79 46.60
CA GLU A 831 -37.25 -48.81 47.78
C GLU A 831 -37.68 -47.68 48.71
N VAL A 832 -37.93 -47.99 49.98
CA VAL A 832 -38.31 -46.98 50.98
C VAL A 832 -37.05 -46.31 51.51
N LEU A 833 -36.80 -45.08 51.10
CA LEU A 833 -35.64 -44.29 51.55
C LEU A 833 -35.89 -43.64 52.91
N THR A 834 -37.13 -43.24 53.19
CA THR A 834 -37.55 -42.69 54.48
C THR A 834 -38.99 -43.09 54.74
N LYS A 835 -39.28 -43.58 55.95
CA LYS A 835 -40.62 -44.03 56.33
C LYS A 835 -41.36 -42.94 57.13
N GLY A 836 -42.47 -42.48 56.58
CA GLY A 836 -43.46 -41.61 57.21
C GLY A 836 -44.46 -42.38 58.07
N SER A 837 -45.20 -41.65 58.89
CA SER A 837 -46.19 -42.19 59.85
C SER A 837 -47.62 -41.68 59.62
N GLY A 838 -47.85 -40.93 58.53
CA GLY A 838 -49.17 -40.40 58.18
C GLY A 838 -50.08 -41.40 57.47
N ALA A 839 -51.26 -40.93 57.05
CA ALA A 839 -52.22 -41.74 56.30
C ALA A 839 -51.71 -42.07 54.88
N SER A 840 -52.22 -43.15 54.29
CA SER A 840 -51.94 -43.50 52.89
C SER A 840 -53.03 -42.95 51.95
N PRO A 841 -52.68 -42.39 50.79
CA PRO A 841 -53.65 -41.90 49.81
C PRO A 841 -54.50 -43.03 49.22
N THR A 842 -55.75 -42.73 48.91
CA THR A 842 -56.67 -43.55 48.12
C THR A 842 -56.73 -43.07 46.67
N ALA A 843 -57.31 -43.85 45.77
CA ALA A 843 -57.38 -43.52 44.33
C ALA A 843 -58.13 -42.22 44.00
N ASP A 844 -59.03 -41.78 44.89
CA ASP A 844 -59.84 -40.56 44.72
C ASP A 844 -59.16 -39.31 45.30
N ASP A 845 -58.03 -39.47 45.98
CA ASP A 845 -57.34 -38.38 46.66
C ASP A 845 -56.43 -37.56 45.72
N SER A 846 -56.15 -36.33 46.14
CA SER A 846 -55.09 -35.48 45.57
C SER A 846 -53.92 -35.41 46.53
N VAL A 847 -52.70 -35.48 46.02
CA VAL A 847 -51.48 -35.50 46.84
C VAL A 847 -50.53 -34.39 46.45
N THR A 848 -49.79 -33.89 47.43
CA THR A 848 -48.69 -32.93 47.21
C THR A 848 -47.37 -33.64 47.45
N VAL A 849 -46.48 -33.61 46.46
CA VAL A 849 -45.23 -34.37 46.45
C VAL A 849 -44.03 -33.52 46.01
N HIS A 850 -42.87 -33.85 46.54
CA HIS A 850 -41.59 -33.53 45.88
C HIS A 850 -41.14 -34.72 45.05
N TYR A 851 -40.62 -34.48 43.85
CA TYR A 851 -40.08 -35.55 43.04
C TYR A 851 -38.93 -35.12 42.13
N THR A 852 -38.11 -36.09 41.77
CA THR A 852 -37.10 -36.00 40.69
C THR A 852 -37.20 -37.25 39.83
N GLY A 853 -37.43 -37.07 38.53
CA GLY A 853 -37.52 -38.12 37.53
C GLY A 853 -36.25 -38.17 36.65
N THR A 854 -35.65 -39.35 36.55
CA THR A 854 -34.45 -39.60 35.74
C THR A 854 -34.62 -40.83 34.84
N LEU A 855 -33.83 -40.86 33.76
CA LEU A 855 -33.61 -42.07 32.96
C LEU A 855 -32.55 -42.96 33.61
N ILE A 856 -32.42 -44.20 33.12
CA ILE A 856 -31.42 -45.17 33.60
C ILE A 856 -29.98 -44.62 33.51
N ASP A 857 -29.68 -43.78 32.53
CA ASP A 857 -28.37 -43.15 32.32
C ASP A 857 -28.10 -41.96 33.26
N GLY A 858 -29.06 -41.60 34.12
CA GLY A 858 -28.96 -40.48 35.06
C GLY A 858 -29.47 -39.14 34.51
N THR A 859 -29.91 -39.08 33.26
CA THR A 859 -30.47 -37.86 32.67
C THR A 859 -31.75 -37.46 33.40
N VAL A 860 -31.76 -36.27 34.03
CA VAL A 860 -32.96 -35.69 34.66
C VAL A 860 -33.88 -35.16 33.57
N PHE A 861 -35.13 -35.63 33.53
CA PHE A 861 -36.13 -35.11 32.59
C PHE A 861 -37.16 -34.20 33.26
N ASP A 862 -37.35 -34.30 34.57
CA ASP A 862 -38.28 -33.46 35.32
C ASP A 862 -37.96 -33.51 36.83
N SER A 863 -37.92 -32.36 37.52
CA SER A 863 -37.75 -32.30 38.98
C SER A 863 -38.53 -31.13 39.58
N SER A 864 -39.39 -31.42 40.55
CA SER A 864 -40.04 -30.37 41.35
C SER A 864 -39.11 -29.82 42.43
N VAL A 865 -38.10 -30.59 42.83
CA VAL A 865 -37.08 -30.15 43.80
C VAL A 865 -36.18 -29.07 43.19
N GLU A 866 -35.74 -29.23 41.94
CA GLU A 866 -34.95 -28.21 41.23
C GLU A 866 -35.75 -26.93 40.95
N ARG A 867 -37.07 -27.06 40.76
CA ARG A 867 -37.97 -25.91 40.64
C ARG A 867 -38.22 -25.19 41.96
N GLY A 868 -37.92 -25.81 43.10
CA GLY A 868 -38.11 -25.23 44.44
C GLY A 868 -39.57 -25.21 44.93
N GLU A 869 -40.51 -25.79 44.19
CA GLU A 869 -41.94 -25.81 44.53
C GLU A 869 -42.51 -27.23 44.43
N PRO A 870 -43.20 -27.76 45.48
CA PRO A 870 -43.89 -29.05 45.42
C PRO A 870 -44.97 -29.07 44.33
N ALA A 871 -45.25 -30.26 43.80
CA ALA A 871 -46.29 -30.45 42.79
C ALA A 871 -47.48 -31.21 43.36
N THR A 872 -48.69 -30.81 42.94
CA THR A 872 -49.94 -31.45 43.37
C THR A 872 -50.55 -32.22 42.21
N PHE A 873 -50.92 -33.48 42.45
CA PHE A 873 -51.50 -34.38 41.46
C PHE A 873 -52.67 -35.16 42.04
N GLY A 874 -53.70 -35.43 41.23
CA GLY A 874 -54.66 -36.49 41.55
C GLY A 874 -53.99 -37.85 41.41
N VAL A 875 -54.22 -38.79 42.34
CA VAL A 875 -53.56 -40.11 42.35
C VAL A 875 -53.78 -40.89 41.05
N THR A 876 -54.92 -40.71 40.38
CA THR A 876 -55.27 -41.35 39.10
C THR A 876 -54.95 -40.51 37.86
N GLN A 877 -54.36 -39.31 38.02
CA GLN A 877 -54.04 -38.39 36.91
C GLN A 877 -52.57 -38.44 36.47
N VAL A 878 -51.81 -39.43 36.95
CA VAL A 878 -50.40 -39.64 36.70
C VAL A 878 -50.18 -40.99 35.99
N ILE A 879 -48.94 -41.30 35.60
CA ILE A 879 -48.63 -42.60 34.98
C ILE A 879 -49.00 -43.76 35.91
N ALA A 880 -49.34 -44.93 35.33
CA ALA A 880 -49.86 -46.07 36.09
C ALA A 880 -48.93 -46.48 37.25
N GLY A 881 -47.60 -46.45 37.03
CA GLY A 881 -46.62 -46.75 38.08
C GLY A 881 -46.64 -45.74 39.24
N TRP A 882 -46.95 -44.47 38.99
CA TRP A 882 -47.15 -43.48 40.06
C TRP A 882 -48.47 -43.70 40.78
N THR A 883 -49.56 -43.98 40.07
CA THR A 883 -50.87 -44.27 40.69
C THR A 883 -50.78 -45.43 41.66
N GLU A 884 -50.04 -46.47 41.28
CA GLU A 884 -49.77 -47.61 42.16
C GLU A 884 -48.85 -47.23 43.32
N ALA A 885 -47.72 -46.58 43.05
CA ALA A 885 -46.74 -46.20 44.07
C ALA A 885 -47.32 -45.28 45.16
N LEU A 886 -48.10 -44.26 44.76
CA LEU A 886 -48.67 -43.29 45.69
C LEU A 886 -49.63 -43.93 46.70
N GLN A 887 -50.37 -44.97 46.30
CA GLN A 887 -51.27 -45.72 47.20
C GLN A 887 -50.51 -46.65 48.17
N LEU A 888 -49.25 -46.96 47.87
CA LEU A 888 -48.35 -47.71 48.77
C LEU A 888 -47.60 -46.80 49.76
N MET A 889 -47.60 -45.49 49.51
CA MET A 889 -46.94 -44.50 50.36
C MET A 889 -47.83 -44.06 51.52
N SER A 890 -47.20 -43.62 52.60
CA SER A 890 -47.82 -42.90 53.72
C SER A 890 -47.30 -41.46 53.76
N VAL A 891 -48.08 -40.48 54.22
CA VAL A 891 -47.58 -39.09 54.32
C VAL A 891 -46.30 -39.05 55.16
N GLY A 892 -45.25 -38.43 54.60
CA GLY A 892 -43.87 -38.40 55.09
C GLY A 892 -42.95 -39.48 54.51
N ASP A 893 -43.48 -40.42 53.71
CA ASP A 893 -42.65 -41.40 53.01
C ASP A 893 -41.84 -40.74 51.89
N LYS A 894 -40.58 -41.16 51.75
CA LYS A 894 -39.76 -40.92 50.57
C LYS A 894 -39.38 -42.25 49.95
N LEU A 895 -39.81 -42.50 48.72
CA LEU A 895 -39.55 -43.73 47.98
C LEU A 895 -38.71 -43.43 46.75
N ARG A 896 -37.83 -44.36 46.39
CA ARG A 896 -37.28 -44.47 45.04
C ARG A 896 -38.09 -45.51 44.28
N LEU A 897 -38.65 -45.11 43.15
CA LEU A 897 -39.46 -45.91 42.25
C LEU A 897 -38.67 -46.19 40.98
N VAL A 898 -38.70 -47.43 40.50
CA VAL A 898 -38.23 -47.81 39.17
C VAL A 898 -39.43 -48.39 38.43
N ILE A 899 -39.87 -47.66 37.42
CA ILE A 899 -41.14 -47.87 36.73
C ILE A 899 -40.85 -48.48 35.35
N PRO A 900 -41.27 -49.73 35.09
CA PRO A 900 -41.14 -50.33 33.76
C PRO A 900 -41.90 -49.51 32.72
N SER A 901 -41.44 -49.55 31.47
CA SER A 901 -41.98 -48.72 30.40
C SER A 901 -43.49 -48.89 30.18
N ASP A 902 -44.04 -50.10 30.38
CA ASP A 902 -45.47 -50.40 30.29
C ASP A 902 -46.33 -49.70 31.36
N LEU A 903 -45.75 -49.41 32.53
CA LEU A 903 -46.39 -48.62 33.59
C LEU A 903 -46.08 -47.12 33.48
N ALA A 904 -45.26 -46.73 32.50
CA ALA A 904 -44.90 -45.37 32.16
C ALA A 904 -45.53 -44.92 30.83
N TYR A 905 -44.72 -44.67 29.79
CA TYR A 905 -45.17 -44.13 28.50
C TYR A 905 -45.09 -45.13 27.33
N GLY A 906 -44.64 -46.37 27.58
CA GLY A 906 -44.57 -47.46 26.61
C GLY A 906 -43.87 -47.10 25.29
N LEU A 907 -44.34 -47.70 24.19
CA LEU A 907 -43.81 -47.50 22.82
C LEU A 907 -43.87 -46.05 22.31
N ARG A 908 -44.63 -45.18 22.98
CA ARG A 908 -44.81 -43.80 22.55
C ARG A 908 -43.72 -42.87 23.09
N GLY A 909 -43.19 -43.15 24.29
CA GLY A 909 -42.36 -42.19 25.03
C GLY A 909 -43.12 -40.89 25.37
N ALA A 910 -42.41 -39.89 25.88
CA ALA A 910 -43.01 -38.60 26.24
C ALA A 910 -42.02 -37.42 26.19
N GLY A 911 -42.45 -36.31 25.58
CA GLY A 911 -41.63 -35.11 25.47
C GLY A 911 -40.34 -35.33 24.66
N PRO A 912 -39.38 -34.39 24.75
CA PRO A 912 -38.13 -34.47 24.01
C PRO A 912 -37.11 -35.45 24.62
N SER A 913 -37.26 -35.78 25.91
CA SER A 913 -36.25 -36.50 26.69
C SER A 913 -36.59 -37.98 26.93
N ILE A 914 -37.88 -38.35 27.03
CA ILE A 914 -38.27 -39.74 27.33
C ILE A 914 -38.50 -40.49 26.03
N GLY A 915 -37.59 -41.41 25.71
CA GLY A 915 -37.68 -42.25 24.53
C GLY A 915 -38.80 -43.31 24.59
N PRO A 916 -39.15 -43.91 23.45
CA PRO A 916 -39.96 -45.12 23.40
C PRO A 916 -39.37 -46.23 24.27
N ASN A 917 -40.22 -46.96 25.00
CA ASN A 917 -39.87 -48.07 25.89
C ASN A 917 -38.87 -47.73 27.01
N SER A 918 -38.70 -46.45 27.36
CA SER A 918 -37.83 -46.06 28.47
C SER A 918 -38.42 -46.46 29.83
N THR A 919 -37.62 -47.17 30.63
CA THR A 919 -37.83 -47.34 32.08
C THR A 919 -37.49 -46.04 32.79
N LEU A 920 -38.34 -45.61 33.72
CA LEU A 920 -38.18 -44.35 34.45
C LEU A 920 -37.80 -44.60 35.91
N ILE A 921 -36.96 -43.75 36.46
CA ILE A 921 -36.61 -43.76 37.88
C ILE A 921 -37.16 -42.47 38.49
N PHE A 922 -37.86 -42.58 39.61
CA PHE A 922 -38.32 -41.43 40.36
C PHE A 922 -37.89 -41.53 41.81
N GLU A 923 -37.46 -40.43 42.40
CA GLU A 923 -37.52 -40.26 43.85
C GLU A 923 -38.72 -39.41 44.16
N VAL A 924 -39.63 -39.90 44.99
CA VAL A 924 -40.89 -39.23 45.34
C VAL A 924 -41.01 -39.13 46.85
N GLU A 925 -41.26 -37.94 47.35
CA GLU A 925 -41.52 -37.63 48.75
C GLU A 925 -42.96 -37.14 48.89
N LEU A 926 -43.77 -37.88 49.65
CA LEU A 926 -45.19 -37.57 49.85
C LEU A 926 -45.35 -36.60 51.02
N LEU A 927 -45.71 -35.36 50.74
CA LEU A 927 -45.77 -34.28 51.73
C LEU A 927 -47.15 -34.15 52.37
N ASN A 928 -48.23 -34.28 51.58
CA ASN A 928 -49.59 -34.12 52.08
C ASN A 928 -50.63 -34.86 51.20
N ILE A 929 -51.77 -35.19 51.80
CA ILE A 929 -53.02 -35.58 51.10
C ILE A 929 -53.98 -34.39 51.24
N ASN A 930 -54.56 -33.94 50.13
CA ASN A 930 -55.34 -32.70 50.03
C ASN A 930 -56.85 -32.91 50.08
#